data_AF-A0A0H5R401-F1
#
_entry.id   AF-A0A0H5R401-F1
#
_cell.length_a   1.000
_cell.length_b   1.000
_cell.length_c   1.000
_cell.angle_alpha   90.00
_cell.angle_beta   90.00
_cell.angle_gamma   90.00
#
_symmetry.space_group_name_H-M   'P 1'
#
loop_
_entity.id
_entity.type
_entity.pdbx_description
1 polymer ?
#
loop_
_entity_poly.entity_id
_entity_poly.type
_entity_poly.pdbx_seq_one_letter_code
_entity_poly.pdbx_strand_id
1 'polypeptide(L)'
;MVSQWSTFTTFRHNGKAFVPEDVPGDGNCFYHAIVASRQVPSLSHSDLRQATAAFALGCGRAAAEKVVDLLHRRVPSGPCSFVEVIAGLRRSRSFASNVDMALLSILYNIDINVYSNFEEGITLWSTKSFLEQHMPDYALSHEFSAHVYHHTYLRPLTRVSGAASHLLNHFACLHPDMRPIPKPLIQSTVTAYVKPVSAGSKRKGISRIETNTERKMAQPKTKKQAAIDLHLKNMSVVLSWSSIIGIDSQAAADHDAARLAEIRRHRSHLELQSSCQDLDNVESLLKSMIDKIEVLLLDDVVILPTLPVTAPTGLAKQLTWEVRSRIIAFHLHQDLGSGDFIMFDRVFGHVVKPVTLRSWLRKEKIYKWLAIVKHATKDDIIGVIPFRKKFIFAGGAGSTKIKAEILLKYESAAACAARHSQTKLVVNDGRLSCQKLSSMSRTHPGKIIFLKKSTSRLPDCNESMKLGAPIKFVEQADDVAKFIVNRFERGDPVTREEVYVTTRAKWGRRDAKDKKFMTLVNDKHRLSVWLSRLLARIRYADRLGSISQKVPMDWKEIAMTTSKLIREAAIRLKVDNVFNMDETFIHHYQSTDRVLVPTGTKRVGTIVPVANEKKGVTLVVTASLLSSQLLPPFIIDTGVFGSTLMHDWAHYTKSTVLFNPSHWMTRYVFILYLEWLLKMFPTQNTLLIVDRSTTHYGDLIDDWLAKNHAKNGGKIFIEYIPDGMTSIIQVCDIAINKPLKSKIKEAYYRFRADAIGDLSAEMLSGSVLSVPRESLTEMIETAYDDINTKHRKKVYPL
;
A
#
# COMPACT_ATOMS: atom_id res chain seq x y z
N MET A 1 -3.05 16.63 28.59
CA MET A 1 -2.38 17.85 28.10
C MET A 1 -3.35 19.00 28.29
N VAL A 2 -2.92 20.11 28.88
CA VAL A 2 -3.78 21.29 29.03
C VAL A 2 -3.79 22.06 27.70
N SER A 3 -4.97 22.40 27.19
CA SER A 3 -5.14 23.14 25.94
C SER A 3 -4.50 24.53 26.06
N GLN A 4 -3.84 25.05 25.00
CA GLN A 4 -3.30 26.43 25.04
C GLN A 4 -4.39 27.49 25.26
N TRP A 5 -5.68 27.14 25.10
CA TRP A 5 -6.78 28.00 25.54
C TRP A 5 -6.66 28.39 27.02
N SER A 6 -6.06 27.57 27.89
CA SER A 6 -5.84 27.92 29.30
C SER A 6 -4.84 29.08 29.50
N THR A 7 -4.14 29.51 28.44
CA THR A 7 -3.16 30.60 28.49
C THR A 7 -3.72 31.93 27.98
N PHE A 8 -4.96 31.97 27.50
CA PHE A 8 -5.59 33.17 26.93
C PHE A 8 -7.02 33.33 27.41
N THR A 9 -7.39 34.53 27.88
CA THR A 9 -8.73 34.80 28.44
C THR A 9 -9.72 35.42 27.46
N THR A 10 -9.23 36.04 26.36
CA THR A 10 -10.08 36.75 25.39
C THR A 10 -9.50 36.72 23.97
N PHE A 11 -10.22 36.20 23.00
CA PHE A 11 -9.92 36.29 21.56
C PHE A 11 -10.51 37.60 20.98
N ARG A 12 -9.73 38.38 20.22
CA ARG A 12 -10.19 39.66 19.65
C ARG A 12 -10.05 39.66 18.13
N HIS A 13 -11.10 40.04 17.43
CA HIS A 13 -11.10 40.20 15.98
C HIS A 13 -12.08 41.30 15.55
N ASN A 14 -11.64 42.25 14.72
CA ASN A 14 -12.44 43.37 14.21
C ASN A 14 -13.26 44.11 15.29
N GLY A 15 -12.62 44.47 16.41
CA GLY A 15 -13.26 45.21 17.50
C GLY A 15 -14.21 44.38 18.40
N LYS A 16 -14.49 43.12 18.04
CA LYS A 16 -15.24 42.19 18.88
C LYS A 16 -14.29 41.38 19.76
N ALA A 17 -14.68 41.18 21.01
CA ALA A 17 -13.99 40.32 21.96
C ALA A 17 -14.82 39.07 22.20
N PHE A 18 -14.15 37.92 22.34
CA PHE A 18 -14.77 36.63 22.55
C PHE A 18 -14.06 35.87 23.68
N VAL A 19 -14.80 35.11 24.47
CA VAL A 19 -14.28 34.14 25.43
C VAL A 19 -14.31 32.76 24.76
N PRO A 20 -13.16 32.13 24.50
CA PRO A 20 -13.12 30.82 23.89
C PRO A 20 -13.51 29.72 24.90
N GLU A 21 -14.36 28.81 24.47
CA GLU A 21 -14.70 27.57 25.17
C GLU A 21 -14.22 26.38 24.32
N ASP A 22 -13.22 25.67 24.82
CA ASP A 22 -12.69 24.46 24.18
C ASP A 22 -13.67 23.29 24.38
N VAL A 23 -13.83 22.45 23.36
CA VAL A 23 -14.75 21.31 23.37
C VAL A 23 -14.00 19.99 23.13
N PRO A 24 -14.62 18.82 23.35
CA PRO A 24 -13.96 17.54 23.10
C PRO A 24 -13.50 17.37 21.64
N GLY A 25 -12.22 17.01 21.45
CA GLY A 25 -11.62 16.70 20.14
C GLY A 25 -11.88 15.27 19.68
N ASP A 26 -13.12 14.81 19.77
CA ASP A 26 -13.53 13.43 19.48
C ASP A 26 -13.96 13.21 18.01
N GLY A 27 -13.70 14.20 17.14
CA GLY A 27 -14.15 14.24 15.75
C GLY A 27 -15.59 14.75 15.57
N ASN A 28 -16.31 15.11 16.64
CA ASN A 28 -17.56 15.85 16.59
C ASN A 28 -17.39 17.30 17.13
N CYS A 29 -16.16 17.78 17.23
CA CYS A 29 -15.82 19.07 17.84
C CYS A 29 -16.60 20.26 17.25
N PHE A 30 -16.93 20.26 15.95
CA PHE A 30 -17.82 21.26 15.37
C PHE A 30 -19.22 21.24 16.00
N TYR A 31 -19.87 20.07 16.04
CA TYR A 31 -21.20 19.93 16.61
C TYR A 31 -21.20 20.21 18.12
N HIS A 32 -20.14 19.82 18.84
CA HIS A 32 -19.94 20.23 20.23
C HIS A 32 -19.87 21.75 20.38
N ALA A 33 -19.12 22.44 19.50
CA ALA A 33 -19.00 23.90 19.52
C ALA A 33 -20.34 24.59 19.20
N ILE A 34 -21.14 24.05 18.28
CA ILE A 34 -22.47 24.59 17.98
C ILE A 34 -23.43 24.39 19.16
N VAL A 35 -23.44 23.22 19.80
CA VAL A 35 -24.24 23.00 21.02
C VAL A 35 -23.78 23.96 22.13
N ALA A 36 -22.47 24.16 22.30
CA ALA A 36 -21.91 25.09 23.28
C ALA A 36 -22.30 26.56 22.99
N SER A 37 -22.52 26.93 21.72
CA SER A 37 -22.94 28.29 21.34
C SER A 37 -24.34 28.68 21.83
N ARG A 38 -25.18 27.68 22.17
CA ARG A 38 -26.58 27.85 22.60
C ARG A 38 -27.49 28.54 21.57
N GLN A 39 -27.09 28.56 20.29
CA GLN A 39 -27.86 29.16 19.20
C GLN A 39 -28.76 28.15 18.46
N VAL A 40 -28.65 26.86 18.77
CA VAL A 40 -29.51 25.79 18.24
C VAL A 40 -30.33 25.16 19.37
N PRO A 41 -31.45 24.46 19.07
CA PRO A 41 -32.21 23.72 20.08
C PRO A 41 -31.33 22.77 20.90
N SER A 42 -31.73 22.49 22.14
CA SER A 42 -31.02 21.67 23.14
C SER A 42 -30.88 20.18 22.76
N LEU A 43 -30.28 19.91 21.62
CA LEU A 43 -29.98 18.59 21.09
C LEU A 43 -28.57 18.17 21.52
N SER A 44 -28.35 16.86 21.64
CA SER A 44 -26.98 16.38 21.75
C SER A 44 -26.22 16.66 20.44
N HIS A 45 -24.89 16.76 20.51
CA HIS A 45 -24.05 16.91 19.32
C HIS A 45 -24.27 15.79 18.29
N SER A 46 -24.61 14.57 18.75
CA SER A 46 -24.94 13.43 17.90
C SER A 46 -26.29 13.62 17.21
N ASP A 47 -27.30 14.09 17.95
CA ASP A 47 -28.63 14.34 17.39
C ASP A 47 -28.61 15.50 16.39
N LEU A 48 -27.82 16.54 16.68
CA LEU A 48 -27.63 17.69 15.78
C LEU A 48 -27.03 17.23 14.44
N ARG A 49 -26.00 16.40 14.49
CA ARG A 49 -25.37 15.78 13.32
C ARG A 49 -26.32 14.88 12.55
N GLN A 50 -27.09 14.05 13.25
CA GLN A 50 -28.09 13.17 12.64
C GLN A 50 -29.21 13.96 11.98
N ALA A 51 -29.66 15.06 12.60
CA ALA A 51 -30.65 15.96 12.03
C ALA A 51 -30.13 16.65 10.75
N THR A 52 -28.86 17.10 10.73
CA THR A 52 -28.23 17.63 9.51
C THR A 52 -28.19 16.59 8.39
N ALA A 53 -27.81 15.34 8.71
CA ALA A 53 -27.78 14.26 7.73
C ALA A 53 -29.19 13.90 7.20
N ALA A 54 -30.18 13.87 8.09
CA ALA A 54 -31.57 13.59 7.73
C ALA A 54 -32.17 14.71 6.87
N PHE A 55 -31.89 15.98 7.19
CA PHE A 55 -32.25 17.12 6.37
C PHE A 55 -31.66 17.02 4.96
N ALA A 56 -30.35 16.77 4.85
CA ALA A 56 -29.67 16.66 3.58
C ALA A 56 -30.18 15.49 2.72
N LEU A 57 -30.63 14.38 3.34
CA LEU A 57 -31.24 13.25 2.62
C LEU A 57 -32.73 13.43 2.31
N GLY A 58 -33.42 14.31 3.02
CA GLY A 58 -34.86 14.53 2.95
C GLY A 58 -35.22 15.85 2.29
N CYS A 59 -35.96 16.69 3.01
CA CYS A 59 -36.49 17.95 2.51
C CYS A 59 -35.41 18.98 2.10
N GLY A 60 -34.17 18.84 2.59
CA GLY A 60 -33.04 19.69 2.27
C GLY A 60 -32.18 19.20 1.11
N ARG A 61 -32.57 18.11 0.42
CA ARG A 61 -31.71 17.47 -0.59
C ARG A 61 -31.26 18.39 -1.72
N ALA A 62 -32.18 19.15 -2.31
CA ALA A 62 -31.85 20.08 -3.39
C ALA A 62 -30.87 21.17 -2.93
N ALA A 63 -31.06 21.67 -1.69
CA ALA A 63 -30.13 22.63 -1.09
C ALA A 63 -28.76 21.98 -0.89
N ALA A 64 -28.73 20.72 -0.43
CA ALA A 64 -27.51 20.01 -0.14
C ALA A 64 -26.70 19.65 -1.39
N GLU A 65 -27.34 19.19 -2.45
CA GLU A 65 -26.69 18.96 -3.75
C GLU A 65 -26.09 20.28 -4.29
N LYS A 66 -26.82 21.40 -4.19
CA LYS A 66 -26.34 22.73 -4.62
C LYS A 66 -25.18 23.26 -3.77
N VAL A 67 -25.23 23.10 -2.44
CA VAL A 67 -24.12 23.46 -1.54
C VAL A 67 -22.88 22.64 -1.87
N VAL A 68 -23.03 21.33 -2.08
CA VAL A 68 -21.92 20.44 -2.45
C VAL A 68 -21.30 20.89 -3.77
N ASP A 69 -22.10 21.14 -4.80
CA ASP A 69 -21.59 21.61 -6.10
C ASP A 69 -20.82 22.94 -5.98
N LEU A 70 -21.35 23.89 -5.21
CA LEU A 70 -20.74 25.22 -5.05
C LEU A 70 -19.43 25.18 -4.27
N LEU A 71 -19.38 24.41 -3.18
CA LEU A 71 -18.18 24.27 -2.36
C LEU A 71 -17.16 23.33 -2.99
N HIS A 72 -17.59 22.33 -3.76
CA HIS A 72 -16.71 21.43 -4.52
C HIS A 72 -15.98 22.18 -5.64
N ARG A 73 -16.65 23.09 -6.37
CA ARG A 73 -15.97 23.95 -7.37
C ARG A 73 -14.94 24.92 -6.77
N ARG A 74 -14.99 25.16 -5.45
CA ARG A 74 -14.13 26.14 -4.76
C ARG A 74 -13.08 25.53 -3.84
N VAL A 75 -13.22 24.26 -3.46
CA VAL A 75 -12.26 23.54 -2.61
C VAL A 75 -11.74 22.32 -3.36
N PRO A 76 -10.52 22.37 -3.93
CA PRO A 76 -9.95 21.31 -4.79
C PRO A 76 -9.74 19.94 -4.14
N SER A 77 -10.03 19.79 -2.84
CA SER A 77 -9.72 18.61 -2.02
C SER A 77 -10.86 18.14 -1.11
N GLY A 78 -12.09 18.67 -1.29
CA GLY A 78 -13.28 18.21 -0.58
C GLY A 78 -13.90 16.94 -1.19
N PRO A 79 -14.75 16.20 -0.45
CA PRO A 79 -15.45 15.02 -0.98
C PRO A 79 -16.13 15.32 -2.32
N CYS A 80 -15.95 14.41 -3.28
CA CYS A 80 -16.23 14.59 -4.70
C CYS A 80 -17.68 14.30 -5.10
N SER A 81 -18.49 13.77 -4.18
CA SER A 81 -19.91 13.53 -4.47
C SER A 81 -20.80 13.79 -3.26
N PHE A 82 -22.06 14.13 -3.53
CA PHE A 82 -23.13 14.21 -2.54
C PHE A 82 -23.20 12.96 -1.65
N VAL A 83 -22.95 11.77 -2.24
CA VAL A 83 -22.93 10.49 -1.52
C VAL A 83 -21.81 10.46 -0.46
N GLU A 84 -20.62 10.94 -0.78
CA GLU A 84 -19.49 11.01 0.16
C GLU A 84 -19.74 12.00 1.31
N VAL A 85 -20.37 13.14 0.99
CA VAL A 85 -20.79 14.15 1.99
C VAL A 85 -21.80 13.55 2.96
N ILE A 86 -22.84 12.87 2.46
CA ILE A 86 -23.81 12.18 3.31
C ILE A 86 -23.14 11.06 4.13
N ALA A 87 -22.23 10.29 3.54
CA ALA A 87 -21.50 9.26 4.25
C ALA A 87 -20.60 9.84 5.37
N GLY A 88 -20.03 11.03 5.15
CA GLY A 88 -19.30 11.81 6.16
C GLY A 88 -20.22 12.28 7.29
N LEU A 89 -21.33 12.94 6.96
CA LEU A 89 -22.32 13.40 7.94
C LEU A 89 -22.83 12.26 8.84
N ARG A 90 -23.05 11.06 8.30
CA ARG A 90 -23.51 9.89 9.06
C ARG A 90 -22.42 9.18 9.87
N ARG A 91 -21.14 9.44 9.59
CA ARG A 91 -20.02 8.80 10.29
C ARG A 91 -19.73 9.56 11.59
N SER A 92 -20.01 8.94 12.74
CA SER A 92 -19.58 9.48 14.03
C SER A 92 -18.07 9.71 14.01
N ARG A 93 -17.61 10.85 14.57
CA ARG A 93 -16.19 11.21 14.67
C ARG A 93 -15.50 11.61 13.35
N SER A 94 -16.24 11.97 12.30
CA SER A 94 -15.61 12.62 11.13
C SER A 94 -15.64 14.14 11.28
N PHE A 95 -14.55 14.80 10.91
CA PHE A 95 -14.46 16.27 10.95
C PHE A 95 -15.54 16.91 10.08
N ALA A 96 -16.14 17.98 10.59
CA ALA A 96 -17.09 18.78 9.84
C ALA A 96 -16.36 19.60 8.77
N SER A 97 -17.01 19.73 7.62
CA SER A 97 -16.58 20.57 6.51
C SER A 97 -17.43 21.83 6.41
N ASN A 98 -17.07 22.72 5.48
CA ASN A 98 -17.91 23.89 5.16
C ASN A 98 -19.32 23.48 4.66
N VAL A 99 -19.46 22.25 4.13
CA VAL A 99 -20.77 21.71 3.74
C VAL A 99 -21.63 21.45 4.97
N ASP A 100 -21.08 20.82 6.01
CA ASP A 100 -21.77 20.58 7.28
C ASP A 100 -22.28 21.89 7.87
N MET A 101 -21.46 22.94 7.82
CA MET A 101 -21.79 24.28 8.32
C MET A 101 -22.92 24.91 7.53
N ALA A 102 -22.82 24.93 6.19
CA ALA A 102 -23.86 25.50 5.34
C ALA A 102 -25.21 24.75 5.48
N LEU A 103 -25.18 23.42 5.56
CA LEU A 103 -26.38 22.61 5.76
C LEU A 103 -27.03 22.85 7.12
N LEU A 104 -26.22 22.95 8.18
CA LEU A 104 -26.70 23.24 9.51
C LEU A 104 -27.30 24.65 9.60
N SER A 105 -26.68 25.63 8.93
CA SER A 105 -27.19 26.99 8.81
C SER A 105 -28.53 27.06 8.12
N ILE A 106 -28.73 26.31 7.02
CA ILE A 106 -30.02 26.26 6.33
C ILE A 106 -31.07 25.56 7.21
N LEU A 107 -30.71 24.44 7.83
CA LEU A 107 -31.65 23.65 8.66
C LEU A 107 -32.18 24.44 9.86
N TYR A 108 -31.30 25.16 10.56
CA TYR A 108 -31.68 25.88 11.79
C TYR A 108 -31.85 27.38 11.59
N ASN A 109 -31.69 27.88 10.37
CA ASN A 109 -31.71 29.31 10.04
C ASN A 109 -30.76 30.13 10.95
N ILE A 110 -29.49 29.71 11.03
CA ILE A 110 -28.46 30.36 11.86
C ILE A 110 -27.22 30.74 11.05
N ASP A 111 -26.63 31.89 11.36
CA ASP A 111 -25.34 32.24 10.77
C ASP A 111 -24.18 31.63 11.58
N ILE A 112 -23.33 30.85 10.93
CA ILE A 112 -22.13 30.28 11.52
C ILE A 112 -20.92 31.06 10.99
N ASN A 113 -20.25 31.72 11.93
CA ASN A 113 -19.03 32.49 11.70
C ASN A 113 -17.81 31.66 12.12
N VAL A 114 -17.03 31.24 11.14
CA VAL A 114 -15.84 30.41 11.32
C VAL A 114 -14.60 31.28 11.22
N TYR A 115 -13.92 31.41 12.36
CA TYR A 115 -12.62 32.05 12.45
C TYR A 115 -11.54 30.99 12.30
N SER A 116 -10.52 31.22 11.48
CA SER A 116 -9.41 30.28 11.34
C SER A 116 -8.06 30.99 11.20
N ASN A 117 -6.97 30.27 11.46
CA ASN A 117 -5.60 30.77 11.30
C ASN A 117 -4.90 30.18 10.05
N PHE A 118 -5.72 29.87 9.03
CA PHE A 118 -5.37 29.22 7.75
C PHE A 118 -4.48 30.09 6.83
N GLU A 119 -4.43 31.41 7.05
CA GLU A 119 -3.69 32.39 6.21
C GLU A 119 -2.93 33.43 7.05
N GLU A 120 -2.34 34.46 6.40
CA GLU A 120 -1.67 35.57 7.09
C GLU A 120 -2.70 36.43 7.85
N GLY A 121 -3.06 36.00 9.06
CA GLY A 121 -4.06 36.66 9.90
C GLY A 121 -5.09 35.66 10.42
N ILE A 122 -6.17 36.19 10.99
CA ILE A 122 -7.38 35.43 11.29
C ILE A 122 -8.32 35.66 10.11
N THR A 123 -8.70 34.59 9.42
CA THR A 123 -9.72 34.65 8.38
C THR A 123 -11.08 34.39 8.99
N LEU A 124 -12.11 35.04 8.44
CA LEU A 124 -13.51 34.86 8.82
C LEU A 124 -14.28 34.36 7.61
N TRP A 125 -14.95 33.23 7.76
CA TRP A 125 -15.94 32.73 6.81
C TRP A 125 -17.32 32.72 7.46
N SER A 126 -18.30 33.34 6.81
CA SER A 126 -19.70 33.40 7.26
C SER A 126 -20.58 32.60 6.32
N THR A 127 -21.40 31.71 6.89
CA THR A 127 -22.43 31.00 6.14
C THR A 127 -23.47 31.94 5.55
N LYS A 128 -23.83 33.03 6.26
CA LYS A 128 -24.79 34.01 5.76
C LYS A 128 -24.29 34.67 4.48
N SER A 129 -23.07 35.19 4.49
CA SER A 129 -22.47 35.80 3.29
C SER A 129 -22.34 34.80 2.14
N PHE A 130 -22.01 33.53 2.43
CA PHE A 130 -21.95 32.48 1.42
C PHE A 130 -23.32 32.18 0.79
N LEU A 131 -24.37 32.05 1.61
CA LEU A 131 -25.72 31.75 1.14
C LEU A 131 -26.33 32.94 0.38
N GLU A 132 -26.18 34.17 0.87
CA GLU A 132 -26.65 35.37 0.16
C GLU A 132 -25.99 35.51 -1.22
N GLN A 133 -24.69 35.20 -1.33
CA GLN A 133 -23.94 35.33 -2.58
C GLN A 133 -24.27 34.23 -3.60
N HIS A 134 -24.57 33.00 -3.16
CA HIS A 134 -24.62 31.83 -4.04
C HIS A 134 -25.95 31.08 -4.06
N MET A 135 -26.77 31.28 -3.04
CA MET A 135 -28.02 30.56 -2.80
C MET A 135 -29.06 31.52 -2.18
N PRO A 136 -29.44 32.61 -2.87
CA PRO A 136 -30.28 33.67 -2.30
C PRO A 136 -31.66 33.15 -1.84
N ASP A 137 -32.18 32.08 -2.46
CA ASP A 137 -33.41 31.39 -2.03
C ASP A 137 -33.32 30.77 -0.61
N TYR A 138 -32.10 30.65 -0.09
CA TYR A 138 -31.77 30.13 1.23
C TYR A 138 -31.09 31.20 2.12
N ALA A 139 -31.30 32.49 1.80
CA ALA A 139 -30.79 33.57 2.62
C ALA A 139 -31.34 33.49 4.05
N LEU A 140 -30.45 33.65 5.03
CA LEU A 140 -30.79 33.50 6.44
C LEU A 140 -31.52 34.75 6.94
N SER A 141 -32.67 34.56 7.56
CA SER A 141 -33.51 35.65 8.08
C SER A 141 -33.24 36.01 9.54
N HIS A 142 -32.48 35.18 10.26
CA HIS A 142 -32.24 35.34 11.69
C HIS A 142 -31.02 36.24 12.01
N GLU A 143 -31.10 37.01 13.10
CA GLU A 143 -30.03 37.92 13.57
C GLU A 143 -28.95 37.25 14.43
N PHE A 144 -29.11 35.97 14.79
CA PHE A 144 -28.18 35.31 15.70
C PHE A 144 -27.06 34.57 14.95
N SER A 145 -25.84 34.73 15.47
CA SER A 145 -24.65 34.11 14.91
C SER A 145 -23.97 33.18 15.93
N ALA A 146 -23.69 31.95 15.53
CA ALA A 146 -22.77 31.06 16.24
C ALA A 146 -21.33 31.37 15.80
N HIS A 147 -20.42 31.61 16.74
CA HIS A 147 -19.03 31.90 16.44
C HIS A 147 -18.15 30.70 16.84
N VAL A 148 -17.37 30.19 15.90
CA VAL A 148 -16.49 29.03 16.13
C VAL A 148 -15.07 29.33 15.64
N TYR A 149 -14.08 28.75 16.30
CA TYR A 149 -12.66 28.87 15.92
C TYR A 149 -12.15 27.52 15.40
N HIS A 150 -11.74 27.45 14.13
CA HIS A 150 -11.15 26.25 13.49
C HIS A 150 -9.63 26.29 13.60
N HIS A 151 -9.05 25.33 14.32
CA HIS A 151 -7.64 25.34 14.70
C HIS A 151 -7.04 23.94 14.86
N THR A 152 -5.73 23.87 15.10
CA THR A 152 -5.05 22.62 15.45
C THR A 152 -5.36 22.21 16.88
N TYR A 153 -5.74 20.94 17.08
CA TYR A 153 -6.07 20.39 18.40
C TYR A 153 -4.98 20.69 19.45
N LEU A 154 -5.40 21.18 20.62
CA LEU A 154 -4.55 21.67 21.73
C LEU A 154 -3.62 22.85 21.39
N ARG A 155 -3.61 23.33 20.15
CA ARG A 155 -2.70 24.35 19.62
C ARG A 155 -3.43 25.49 18.87
N PRO A 156 -4.45 26.15 19.47
CA PRO A 156 -5.23 27.20 18.83
C PRO A 156 -4.41 28.35 18.24
N LEU A 157 -3.26 28.67 18.81
CA LEU A 157 -2.43 29.80 18.34
C LEU A 157 -1.39 29.40 17.28
N THR A 158 -1.27 28.11 16.97
CA THR A 158 -0.31 27.63 15.99
C THR A 158 -0.82 27.96 14.59
N ARG A 159 -0.18 28.93 13.94
CA ARG A 159 -0.47 29.30 12.56
C ARG A 159 -0.30 28.09 11.64
N VAL A 160 -1.22 27.96 10.71
CA VAL A 160 -1.22 26.88 9.72
C VAL A 160 -1.13 27.52 8.34
N SER A 161 -0.12 27.17 7.54
CA SER A 161 -0.07 27.62 6.15
C SER A 161 -1.14 26.91 5.33
N GLY A 162 -1.58 27.48 4.19
CA GLY A 162 -2.56 26.83 3.32
C GLY A 162 -2.19 25.38 2.92
N ALA A 163 -0.89 25.10 2.74
CA ALA A 163 -0.36 23.76 2.48
C ALA A 163 -0.47 22.79 3.67
N ALA A 164 -0.56 23.32 4.89
CA ALA A 164 -0.70 22.56 6.13
C ALA A 164 -2.13 22.57 6.70
N SER A 165 -3.11 23.04 5.94
CA SER A 165 -4.50 23.20 6.37
C SER A 165 -5.18 21.96 6.94
N HIS A 166 -4.74 20.77 6.52
CA HIS A 166 -5.14 19.49 7.10
C HIS A 166 -4.80 19.35 8.59
N LEU A 167 -3.92 20.20 9.14
CA LEU A 167 -3.63 20.30 10.57
C LEU A 167 -4.72 21.04 11.36
N LEU A 168 -5.67 21.71 10.69
CA LEU A 168 -6.87 22.27 11.33
C LEU A 168 -7.88 21.15 11.52
N ASN A 169 -7.82 20.52 12.69
CA ASN A 169 -8.59 19.33 13.01
C ASN A 169 -9.46 19.50 14.27
N HIS A 170 -9.65 20.74 14.74
CA HIS A 170 -10.42 21.01 15.95
C HIS A 170 -11.22 22.30 15.87
N PHE A 171 -12.36 22.34 16.56
CA PHE A 171 -13.19 23.53 16.71
C PHE A 171 -13.31 23.90 18.18
N ALA A 172 -13.39 25.20 18.47
CA ALA A 172 -13.79 25.73 19.76
C ALA A 172 -14.98 26.68 19.58
N CYS A 173 -15.80 26.84 20.61
CA CYS A 173 -16.87 27.85 20.63
C CYS A 173 -16.30 29.21 21.06
N LEU A 174 -16.79 30.29 20.47
CA LEU A 174 -16.42 31.66 20.83
C LEU A 174 -17.64 32.39 21.37
N HIS A 175 -17.67 32.67 22.67
CA HIS A 175 -18.75 33.45 23.29
C HIS A 175 -18.46 34.94 23.19
N PRO A 176 -19.37 35.79 22.70
CA PRO A 176 -19.17 37.23 22.75
C PRO A 176 -18.86 37.72 24.18
N ASP A 177 -17.74 38.42 24.34
CA ASP A 177 -17.33 38.99 25.62
C ASP A 177 -18.06 40.33 25.83
N MET A 178 -19.15 40.29 26.59
CA MET A 178 -20.03 41.43 26.86
C MET A 178 -19.44 42.47 27.83
N ARG A 179 -18.17 42.31 28.24
CA ARG A 179 -17.49 43.28 29.12
C ARG A 179 -17.12 44.56 28.33
N PRO A 180 -17.30 45.76 28.90
CA PRO A 180 -17.05 47.03 28.21
C PRO A 180 -15.59 47.14 27.74
N ILE A 181 -15.40 47.54 26.48
CA ILE A 181 -14.10 47.70 25.84
C ILE A 181 -13.38 48.90 26.48
N PRO A 182 -12.20 48.74 27.13
CA PRO A 182 -11.43 49.89 27.60
C PRO A 182 -10.86 50.67 26.40
N LYS A 183 -11.04 51.99 26.40
CA LYS A 183 -10.46 52.90 25.38
C LYS A 183 -8.92 52.76 25.35
N PRO A 184 -8.27 52.91 24.19
CA PRO A 184 -6.82 52.77 24.10
C PRO A 184 -6.14 53.98 24.75
N LEU A 185 -5.32 53.73 25.77
CA LEU A 185 -4.45 54.75 26.37
C LEU A 185 -3.13 54.84 25.59
N ILE A 186 -2.77 56.08 25.24
CA ILE A 186 -1.49 56.48 24.64
C ILE A 186 -0.36 56.35 25.68
N GLN A 187 0.81 55.86 25.22
CA GLN A 187 2.18 55.89 25.78
C GLN A 187 2.41 55.78 27.30
N SER A 188 3.32 54.89 27.72
CA SER A 188 4.65 55.26 28.26
C SER A 188 5.39 54.11 28.96
N THR A 189 6.68 54.01 28.64
CA THR A 189 7.87 53.59 29.42
C THR A 189 7.79 52.76 30.72
N VAL A 190 8.72 51.76 30.77
CA VAL A 190 9.51 51.27 31.94
C VAL A 190 8.70 50.34 32.88
N THR A 191 9.15 49.17 33.36
CA THR A 191 10.44 48.76 33.95
C THR A 191 10.52 47.23 34.01
N ALA A 192 11.70 46.67 33.78
CA ALA A 192 12.02 45.30 34.14
C ALA A 192 12.10 45.15 35.67
N TYR A 193 11.56 44.06 36.22
CA TYR A 193 11.87 43.58 37.57
C TYR A 193 12.64 42.26 37.49
N VAL A 194 13.89 42.34 37.89
CA VAL A 194 14.88 41.28 38.07
C VAL A 194 14.68 40.63 39.44
N LYS A 195 14.96 39.32 39.56
CA LYS A 195 15.55 38.68 40.76
C LYS A 195 16.10 37.26 40.42
N PRO A 196 17.06 36.68 41.18
CA PRO A 196 18.47 36.71 40.77
C PRO A 196 19.22 35.34 40.80
N VAL A 197 20.29 35.29 40.00
CA VAL A 197 21.69 34.80 40.25
C VAL A 197 21.96 33.38 40.81
N SER A 198 22.72 32.59 40.03
CA SER A 198 24.11 32.17 40.36
C SER A 198 24.77 31.61 39.07
N ALA A 199 25.73 32.29 38.42
CA ALA A 199 27.12 32.61 38.77
C ALA A 199 28.11 31.45 38.53
N GLY A 200 28.89 31.57 37.46
CA GLY A 200 30.20 30.95 37.26
C GLY A 200 30.45 30.48 35.81
N SER A 201 31.49 30.82 35.06
CA SER A 201 32.56 31.84 35.10
C SER A 201 33.36 31.71 33.78
N LYS A 202 34.01 32.81 33.35
CA LYS A 202 35.11 32.98 32.34
C LYS A 202 34.69 33.05 30.85
N ARG A 203 34.70 34.24 30.20
CA ARG A 203 35.85 35.01 29.62
C ARG A 203 36.63 34.17 28.59
N LYS A 204 36.93 34.59 27.35
CA LYS A 204 37.47 35.89 26.89
C LYS A 204 37.56 35.84 25.34
N GLY A 205 37.49 36.99 24.66
CA GLY A 205 37.94 37.10 23.26
C GLY A 205 37.33 38.27 22.48
N ILE A 206 37.76 39.49 22.80
CA ILE A 206 37.51 40.69 21.99
C ILE A 206 38.62 40.77 20.92
N SER A 207 38.27 41.02 19.67
CA SER A 207 39.13 41.82 18.78
C SER A 207 38.30 42.84 18.02
N ARG A 208 38.84 44.05 17.98
CA ARG A 208 38.25 45.33 17.56
C ARG A 208 38.96 45.74 16.28
N ILE A 209 38.26 45.93 15.16
CA ILE A 209 38.72 46.61 13.92
C ILE A 209 37.46 47.23 13.29
N GLU A 210 37.21 48.52 13.52
CA GLU A 210 37.48 49.68 12.64
C GLU A 210 36.32 50.05 11.69
N THR A 211 36.34 51.33 11.36
CA THR A 211 35.28 52.26 10.94
C THR A 211 34.72 52.09 9.53
N ASN A 212 33.50 52.64 9.38
CA ASN A 212 32.88 53.22 8.17
C ASN A 212 32.35 52.28 7.09
N THR A 213 31.04 52.04 7.14
CA THR A 213 30.13 52.58 6.10
C THR A 213 28.70 52.54 6.64
N GLU A 214 27.99 53.67 6.54
CA GLU A 214 26.54 53.73 6.75
C GLU A 214 25.82 52.80 5.75
N ARG A 215 25.61 51.54 6.15
CA ARG A 215 24.58 50.73 5.54
C ARG A 215 23.26 51.19 6.13
N LYS A 216 22.51 51.98 5.34
CA LYS A 216 21.07 52.14 5.50
C LYS A 216 20.47 50.79 5.89
N MET A 217 20.04 50.64 7.15
CA MET A 217 19.34 49.45 7.60
C MET A 217 18.04 49.37 6.81
N ALA A 218 18.03 48.53 5.78
CA ALA A 218 16.83 48.23 5.02
C ALA A 218 15.76 47.72 5.99
N GLN A 219 14.57 48.30 5.94
CA GLN A 219 13.44 47.85 6.74
C GLN A 219 13.19 46.34 6.52
N PRO A 220 12.78 45.60 7.56
CA PRO A 220 12.54 44.17 7.44
C PRO A 220 11.45 43.89 6.39
N LYS A 221 11.81 43.15 5.33
CA LYS A 221 10.90 42.77 4.25
C LYS A 221 9.72 41.97 4.81
N THR A 222 8.50 42.24 4.32
CA THR A 222 7.31 41.45 4.65
C THR A 222 7.46 40.01 4.13
N LYS A 223 6.78 39.03 4.76
CA LYS A 223 6.86 37.62 4.34
C LYS A 223 6.43 37.41 2.89
N LYS A 224 5.44 38.17 2.43
CA LYS A 224 4.99 38.19 1.02
C LYS A 224 6.10 38.64 0.09
N GLN A 225 6.82 39.72 0.43
CA GLN A 225 7.95 40.19 -0.36
C GLN A 225 9.09 39.16 -0.37
N ALA A 226 9.38 38.51 0.75
CA ALA A 226 10.40 37.46 0.81
C ALA A 226 10.04 36.23 -0.06
N ALA A 227 8.76 35.84 -0.13
CA ALA A 227 8.28 34.76 -0.99
C ALA A 227 8.36 35.13 -2.48
N ILE A 228 7.99 36.36 -2.84
CA ILE A 228 8.14 36.90 -4.20
C ILE A 228 9.62 36.94 -4.59
N ASP A 229 10.49 37.48 -3.73
CA ASP A 229 11.93 37.53 -3.97
C ASP A 229 12.53 36.13 -4.15
N LEU A 230 12.08 35.16 -3.35
CA LEU A 230 12.51 33.76 -3.47
C LEU A 230 12.00 33.12 -4.77
N HIS A 231 10.76 33.38 -5.16
CA HIS A 231 10.20 32.92 -6.44
C HIS A 231 11.00 33.49 -7.61
N LEU A 232 11.24 34.81 -7.63
CA LEU A 232 12.05 35.47 -8.67
C LEU A 232 13.48 34.93 -8.71
N LYS A 233 14.10 34.71 -7.54
CA LYS A 233 15.43 34.08 -7.45
C LYS A 233 15.42 32.68 -8.06
N ASN A 234 14.47 31.83 -7.66
CA ASN A 234 14.39 30.46 -8.18
C ASN A 234 14.07 30.43 -9.68
N MET A 235 13.22 31.33 -10.16
CA MET A 235 12.93 31.44 -11.59
C MET A 235 14.16 31.89 -12.40
N SER A 236 14.95 32.83 -11.87
CA SER A 236 16.23 33.22 -12.49
C SER A 236 17.19 32.02 -12.60
N VAL A 237 17.26 31.19 -11.55
CA VAL A 237 18.02 29.93 -11.59
C VAL A 237 17.45 28.99 -12.65
N VAL A 238 16.15 28.75 -12.70
CA VAL A 238 15.52 27.87 -13.71
C VAL A 238 15.86 28.31 -15.14
N LEU A 239 15.70 29.61 -15.42
CA LEU A 239 15.97 30.17 -16.75
C LEU A 239 17.44 30.03 -17.14
N SER A 240 18.37 30.32 -16.22
CA SER A 240 19.80 30.19 -16.49
C SER A 240 20.29 28.75 -16.56
N TRP A 241 19.68 27.82 -15.82
CA TRP A 241 20.11 26.41 -15.82
C TRP A 241 19.65 25.61 -17.04
N SER A 242 18.56 26.02 -17.70
CA SER A 242 18.06 25.36 -18.91
C SER A 242 19.14 25.17 -19.99
N SER A 243 20.05 26.13 -20.15
CA SER A 243 21.17 26.04 -21.10
C SER A 243 22.37 25.27 -20.55
N ILE A 244 22.56 25.26 -19.23
CA ILE A 244 23.76 24.77 -18.55
C ILE A 244 23.71 23.26 -18.28
N ILE A 245 22.54 22.70 -17.98
CA ILE A 245 22.40 21.28 -17.56
C ILE A 245 23.03 20.33 -18.59
N GLY A 246 24.03 19.57 -18.17
CA GLY A 246 24.65 18.50 -18.95
C GLY A 246 23.66 17.37 -19.26
N ILE A 247 23.80 16.77 -20.43
CA ILE A 247 23.04 15.60 -20.84
C ILE A 247 23.97 14.50 -21.35
N ASP A 248 23.60 13.25 -21.11
CA ASP A 248 24.25 12.11 -21.72
C ASP A 248 23.68 11.86 -23.12
N SER A 249 24.31 12.49 -24.11
CA SER A 249 23.89 12.35 -25.52
C SER A 249 24.04 10.92 -26.04
N GLN A 250 24.97 10.13 -25.48
CA GLN A 250 25.13 8.73 -25.86
C GLN A 250 23.97 7.90 -25.31
N ALA A 251 23.55 8.13 -24.06
CA ALA A 251 22.38 7.47 -23.50
C ALA A 251 21.08 7.79 -24.27
N ALA A 252 20.93 9.04 -24.76
CA ALA A 252 19.82 9.42 -25.63
C ALA A 252 19.84 8.65 -26.96
N ALA A 253 21.01 8.52 -27.59
CA ALA A 253 21.18 7.77 -28.84
C ALA A 253 20.95 6.26 -28.66
N ASP A 254 21.46 5.68 -27.57
CA ASP A 254 21.25 4.28 -27.19
C ASP A 254 19.77 3.97 -26.96
N HIS A 255 19.05 4.91 -26.33
CA HIS A 255 17.60 4.83 -26.13
C HIS A 255 16.86 4.83 -27.47
N ASP A 256 17.17 5.76 -28.36
CA ASP A 256 16.50 5.86 -29.67
C ASP A 256 16.78 4.61 -30.53
N ALA A 257 18.02 4.12 -30.53
CA ALA A 257 18.39 2.88 -31.20
C ALA A 257 17.59 1.67 -30.66
N ALA A 258 17.47 1.55 -29.34
CA ALA A 258 16.69 0.48 -28.71
C ALA A 258 15.19 0.58 -29.02
N ARG A 259 14.64 1.80 -28.99
CA ARG A 259 13.25 2.10 -29.36
C ARG A 259 12.96 1.70 -30.81
N LEU A 260 13.80 2.11 -31.75
CA LEU A 260 13.65 1.77 -33.17
C LEU A 260 13.79 0.26 -33.41
N ALA A 261 14.68 -0.42 -32.68
CA ALA A 261 14.80 -1.88 -32.74
C ALA A 261 13.53 -2.59 -32.27
N GLU A 262 12.88 -2.10 -31.21
CA GLU A 262 11.61 -2.65 -30.71
C GLU A 262 10.47 -2.45 -31.73
N ILE A 263 10.37 -1.26 -32.31
CA ILE A 263 9.38 -0.95 -33.35
C ILE A 263 9.56 -1.87 -34.56
N ARG A 264 10.80 -2.10 -35.02
CA ARG A 264 11.08 -3.03 -36.12
C ARG A 264 10.69 -4.47 -35.77
N ARG A 265 10.94 -4.91 -34.53
CA ARG A 265 10.55 -6.24 -34.07
C ARG A 265 9.04 -6.41 -34.08
N HIS A 266 8.30 -5.43 -33.56
CA HIS A 266 6.83 -5.46 -33.58
C HIS A 266 6.26 -5.45 -35.00
N ARG A 267 6.81 -4.63 -35.90
CA ARG A 267 6.39 -4.63 -37.31
C ARG A 267 6.65 -5.99 -37.96
N SER A 268 7.83 -6.56 -37.77
CA SER A 268 8.17 -7.89 -38.31
C SER A 268 7.22 -8.97 -37.78
N HIS A 269 6.83 -8.89 -36.49
CA HIS A 269 5.88 -9.83 -35.90
C HIS A 269 4.47 -9.66 -36.49
N LEU A 270 4.02 -8.42 -36.70
CA LEU A 270 2.73 -8.12 -37.34
C LEU A 270 2.71 -8.56 -38.81
N GLU A 271 3.80 -8.38 -39.54
CA GLU A 271 3.95 -8.84 -40.93
C GLU A 271 3.99 -10.38 -41.02
N LEU A 272 4.64 -11.05 -40.06
CA LEU A 272 4.57 -12.52 -39.92
C LEU A 272 3.15 -12.99 -39.63
N GLN A 273 2.43 -12.29 -38.74
CA GLN A 273 1.03 -12.59 -38.43
C GLN A 273 0.11 -12.34 -39.64
N SER A 274 0.30 -11.27 -40.40
CA SER A 274 -0.52 -10.97 -41.57
C SER A 274 -0.22 -11.85 -42.79
N SER A 275 0.99 -12.39 -42.91
CA SER A 275 1.32 -13.37 -43.96
C SER A 275 0.77 -14.77 -43.66
N CYS A 276 0.33 -15.02 -42.42
CA CYS A 276 -0.22 -16.30 -42.01
C CYS A 276 -1.73 -16.31 -42.27
N GLN A 277 -2.14 -16.63 -43.51
CA GLN A 277 -3.55 -16.90 -43.90
C GLN A 277 -4.23 -17.99 -43.04
N ASP A 278 -3.47 -18.70 -42.22
CA ASP A 278 -3.98 -19.69 -41.27
C ASP A 278 -4.58 -19.08 -39.99
N LEU A 279 -4.33 -17.80 -39.66
CA LEU A 279 -4.86 -17.19 -38.43
C LEU A 279 -6.36 -16.92 -38.49
N ASP A 280 -6.90 -16.46 -39.63
CA ASP A 280 -8.34 -16.30 -39.81
C ASP A 280 -9.06 -17.67 -39.77
N ASN A 281 -8.41 -18.72 -40.28
CA ASN A 281 -8.90 -20.09 -40.19
C ASN A 281 -8.86 -20.61 -38.75
N VAL A 282 -7.80 -20.30 -37.99
CA VAL A 282 -7.67 -20.68 -36.58
C VAL A 282 -8.62 -19.88 -35.69
N GLU A 283 -8.86 -18.60 -35.97
CA GLU A 283 -9.80 -17.75 -35.23
C GLU A 283 -11.25 -18.13 -35.53
N SER A 284 -11.58 -18.44 -36.80
CA SER A 284 -12.86 -19.03 -37.19
C SER A 284 -13.08 -20.40 -36.55
N LEU A 285 -12.04 -21.24 -36.50
CA LEU A 285 -12.08 -22.53 -35.82
C LEU A 285 -12.24 -22.36 -34.31
N LEU A 286 -11.52 -21.42 -33.69
CA LEU A 286 -11.64 -21.09 -32.26
C LEU A 286 -13.02 -20.55 -31.93
N LYS A 287 -13.60 -19.70 -32.79
CA LYS A 287 -14.95 -19.15 -32.62
C LYS A 287 -16.00 -20.25 -32.78
N SER A 288 -15.87 -21.11 -33.78
CA SER A 288 -16.70 -22.33 -33.91
C SER A 288 -16.54 -23.27 -32.71
N MET A 289 -15.33 -23.39 -32.15
CA MET A 289 -15.08 -24.18 -30.95
C MET A 289 -15.68 -23.53 -29.70
N ILE A 290 -15.63 -22.20 -29.57
CA ILE A 290 -16.24 -21.44 -28.47
C ILE A 290 -17.76 -21.55 -28.54
N ASP A 291 -18.37 -21.36 -29.71
CA ASP A 291 -19.82 -21.51 -29.90
C ASP A 291 -20.26 -22.96 -29.60
N LYS A 292 -19.48 -23.96 -30.01
CA LYS A 292 -19.69 -25.37 -29.62
C LYS A 292 -19.49 -25.60 -28.13
N ILE A 293 -18.56 -24.89 -27.48
CA ILE A 293 -18.31 -24.97 -26.04
C ILE A 293 -19.46 -24.30 -25.26
N GLU A 294 -20.00 -23.18 -25.72
CA GLU A 294 -21.14 -22.49 -25.08
C GLU A 294 -22.43 -23.32 -25.20
N VAL A 295 -22.67 -23.97 -26.35
CA VAL A 295 -23.77 -24.95 -26.50
C VAL A 295 -23.56 -26.18 -25.60
N LEU A 296 -22.31 -26.60 -25.37
CA LEU A 296 -21.97 -27.71 -24.45
C LEU A 296 -21.93 -27.32 -22.96
N LEU A 297 -21.95 -26.01 -22.63
CA LEU A 297 -21.96 -25.49 -21.26
C LEU A 297 -23.38 -25.17 -20.75
N LEU A 298 -24.40 -25.19 -21.64
CA LEU A 298 -25.79 -24.95 -21.27
C LEU A 298 -26.53 -26.18 -20.68
N ASP A 299 -25.93 -27.37 -20.71
CA ASP A 299 -26.49 -28.62 -20.15
C ASP A 299 -25.68 -29.19 -18.97
N ASP A 300 -25.01 -28.34 -18.19
CA ASP A 300 -24.22 -28.73 -17.02
C ASP A 300 -25.09 -29.05 -15.78
N VAL A 301 -25.74 -30.21 -15.77
CA VAL A 301 -26.16 -30.88 -14.52
C VAL A 301 -25.83 -32.38 -14.59
N VAL A 302 -24.62 -32.74 -14.16
CA VAL A 302 -24.36 -34.10 -13.66
C VAL A 302 -24.34 -34.03 -12.13
N ILE A 303 -25.46 -34.43 -11.54
CA ILE A 303 -25.58 -34.74 -10.11
C ILE A 303 -24.73 -36.01 -9.87
N LEU A 304 -23.53 -35.83 -9.34
CA LEU A 304 -22.89 -36.87 -8.53
C LEU A 304 -23.72 -36.98 -7.23
N PRO A 305 -24.23 -38.16 -6.84
CA PRO A 305 -24.93 -38.29 -5.58
C PRO A 305 -24.00 -37.88 -4.44
N THR A 306 -24.34 -36.76 -3.80
CA THR A 306 -23.82 -36.27 -2.53
C THR A 306 -22.35 -35.83 -2.48
N LEU A 307 -21.97 -34.80 -3.24
CA LEU A 307 -21.06 -33.77 -2.71
C LEU A 307 -21.46 -32.41 -3.29
N PRO A 308 -21.76 -31.39 -2.46
CA PRO A 308 -22.16 -30.08 -2.97
C PRO A 308 -20.99 -29.38 -3.68
N VAL A 309 -21.28 -28.98 -4.91
CA VAL A 309 -20.56 -28.06 -5.82
C VAL A 309 -21.33 -26.74 -5.67
N THR A 310 -20.80 -25.58 -5.27
CA THR A 310 -19.60 -24.81 -5.62
C THR A 310 -19.20 -23.87 -4.45
N ALA A 311 -17.93 -23.46 -4.36
CA ALA A 311 -17.53 -22.20 -3.71
C ALA A 311 -16.60 -21.39 -4.64
N PRO A 312 -16.63 -20.04 -4.65
CA PRO A 312 -15.98 -19.18 -5.64
C PRO A 312 -14.46 -19.01 -5.47
N THR A 313 -13.77 -20.04 -5.00
CA THR A 313 -12.32 -20.00 -4.77
C THR A 313 -11.71 -21.30 -5.28
N GLY A 314 -11.05 -21.26 -6.44
CA GLY A 314 -10.54 -22.43 -7.16
C GLY A 314 -9.59 -23.34 -6.37
N LEU A 315 -10.14 -24.30 -5.61
CA LEU A 315 -9.43 -25.41 -4.99
C LEU A 315 -10.30 -26.67 -5.09
N ALA A 316 -9.88 -27.63 -5.92
CA ALA A 316 -10.52 -28.93 -6.05
C ALA A 316 -10.41 -29.72 -4.72
N LYS A 317 -11.53 -30.27 -4.22
CA LYS A 317 -11.53 -31.23 -3.08
C LYS A 317 -10.68 -32.45 -3.45
N GLN A 318 -9.80 -32.92 -2.55
CA GLN A 318 -9.01 -34.14 -2.76
C GLN A 318 -9.93 -35.39 -2.78
N LEU A 319 -9.69 -36.30 -3.74
CA LEU A 319 -10.44 -37.56 -3.91
C LEU A 319 -10.32 -38.49 -2.68
N THR A 320 -11.43 -39.09 -2.24
CA THR A 320 -11.48 -40.12 -1.17
C THR A 320 -10.87 -41.45 -1.64
N TRP A 321 -10.48 -42.34 -0.71
CA TRP A 321 -9.93 -43.65 -1.10
C TRP A 321 -10.93 -44.55 -1.81
N GLU A 322 -12.23 -44.35 -1.61
CA GLU A 322 -13.26 -45.02 -2.39
C GLU A 322 -13.19 -44.62 -3.88
N VAL A 323 -13.17 -43.31 -4.17
CA VAL A 323 -13.06 -42.81 -5.54
C VAL A 323 -11.71 -43.18 -6.15
N ARG A 324 -10.62 -43.11 -5.38
CA ARG A 324 -9.30 -43.58 -5.84
C ARG A 324 -9.30 -45.06 -6.17
N SER A 325 -9.98 -45.90 -5.38
CA SER A 325 -10.07 -47.33 -5.62
C SER A 325 -10.81 -47.63 -6.91
N ARG A 326 -11.91 -46.93 -7.19
CA ARG A 326 -12.64 -47.07 -8.46
C ARG A 326 -11.80 -46.61 -9.67
N ILE A 327 -10.99 -45.56 -9.51
CA ILE A 327 -10.03 -45.09 -10.53
C ILE A 327 -8.89 -46.11 -10.73
N ILE A 328 -8.41 -46.76 -9.66
CA ILE A 328 -7.44 -47.86 -9.74
C ILE A 328 -8.07 -49.07 -10.43
N ALA A 329 -9.33 -49.38 -10.11
CA ALA A 329 -10.08 -50.45 -10.75
C ALA A 329 -10.21 -50.22 -12.26
N PHE A 330 -10.46 -48.98 -12.71
CA PHE A 330 -10.40 -48.62 -14.13
C PHE A 330 -9.06 -49.00 -14.76
N HIS A 331 -7.94 -48.55 -14.15
CA HIS A 331 -6.62 -48.81 -14.70
C HIS A 331 -6.30 -50.31 -14.76
N LEU A 332 -6.73 -51.09 -13.77
CA LEU A 332 -6.45 -52.53 -13.71
C LEU A 332 -7.43 -53.39 -14.51
N HIS A 333 -8.56 -52.85 -14.95
CA HIS A 333 -9.57 -53.60 -15.68
C HIS A 333 -9.11 -53.94 -17.09
N GLN A 334 -9.12 -55.24 -17.44
CA GLN A 334 -8.57 -55.77 -18.69
C GLN A 334 -9.19 -55.14 -19.95
N ASP A 335 -10.47 -54.79 -19.91
CA ASP A 335 -11.23 -54.25 -21.05
C ASP A 335 -11.36 -52.72 -21.03
N LEU A 336 -10.78 -52.03 -20.04
CA LEU A 336 -10.88 -50.56 -19.90
C LEU A 336 -9.49 -49.92 -19.91
N GLY A 337 -8.82 -49.87 -18.76
CA GLY A 337 -7.50 -49.26 -18.64
C GLY A 337 -6.35 -50.20 -19.01
N SER A 338 -6.55 -51.52 -18.92
CA SER A 338 -5.60 -52.57 -19.34
C SER A 338 -4.16 -52.42 -18.79
N GLY A 339 -3.99 -51.73 -17.65
CA GLY A 339 -2.69 -51.40 -17.08
C GLY A 339 -1.90 -50.31 -17.84
N ASP A 340 -2.51 -49.66 -18.84
CA ASP A 340 -1.89 -48.63 -19.65
C ASP A 340 -1.99 -47.25 -19.00
N PHE A 341 -0.83 -46.62 -18.81
CA PHE A 341 -0.72 -45.28 -18.25
C PHE A 341 -1.06 -44.18 -19.26
N ILE A 342 -0.91 -44.44 -20.57
CA ILE A 342 -1.30 -43.50 -21.64
C ILE A 342 -2.83 -43.45 -21.71
N MET A 343 -3.50 -44.61 -21.74
CA MET A 343 -4.95 -44.68 -21.65
C MET A 343 -5.49 -44.07 -20.36
N PHE A 344 -4.82 -44.33 -19.23
CA PHE A 344 -5.16 -43.69 -17.96
C PHE A 344 -5.05 -42.15 -18.02
N ASP A 345 -3.96 -41.60 -18.57
CA ASP A 345 -3.78 -40.15 -18.70
C ASP A 345 -4.83 -39.53 -19.63
N ARG A 346 -5.19 -40.23 -20.71
CA ARG A 346 -6.23 -39.80 -21.66
C ARG A 346 -7.61 -39.65 -21.01
N VAL A 347 -7.93 -40.49 -20.02
CA VAL A 347 -9.22 -40.49 -19.31
C VAL A 347 -9.19 -39.63 -18.05
N PHE A 348 -8.16 -39.78 -17.21
CA PHE A 348 -8.07 -39.18 -15.88
C PHE A 348 -6.97 -38.14 -15.71
N GLY A 349 -6.12 -37.88 -16.70
CA GLY A 349 -4.91 -37.03 -16.57
C GLY A 349 -5.15 -35.56 -16.17
N HIS A 350 -6.38 -35.08 -16.30
CA HIS A 350 -6.83 -33.77 -15.80
C HIS A 350 -7.20 -33.79 -14.31
N VAL A 351 -7.56 -34.97 -13.76
CA VAL A 351 -7.94 -35.19 -12.35
C VAL A 351 -6.77 -35.79 -11.55
N VAL A 352 -6.10 -36.79 -12.12
CA VAL A 352 -5.04 -37.59 -11.49
C VAL A 352 -3.90 -37.80 -12.49
N LYS A 353 -2.74 -37.21 -12.23
CA LYS A 353 -1.54 -37.46 -13.05
C LYS A 353 -1.06 -38.91 -12.93
N PRO A 354 -0.51 -39.54 -13.98
CA PRO A 354 -0.01 -40.92 -13.96
C PRO A 354 0.99 -41.21 -12.82
N VAL A 355 1.83 -40.24 -12.47
CA VAL A 355 2.77 -40.33 -11.34
C VAL A 355 2.05 -40.56 -10.01
N THR A 356 0.88 -39.94 -9.83
CA THR A 356 0.04 -40.09 -8.65
C THR A 356 -0.58 -41.48 -8.58
N LEU A 357 -1.07 -42.01 -9.72
CA LEU A 357 -1.56 -43.38 -9.81
C LEU A 357 -0.46 -44.40 -9.46
N ARG A 358 0.77 -44.22 -9.99
CA ARG A 358 1.92 -45.07 -9.62
C ARG A 358 2.19 -45.07 -8.11
N SER A 359 1.98 -43.94 -7.44
CA SER A 359 2.10 -43.86 -5.98
C SER A 359 1.03 -44.70 -5.27
N TRP A 360 -0.19 -44.78 -5.79
CA TRP A 360 -1.28 -45.55 -5.20
C TRP A 360 -1.11 -47.07 -5.36
N LEU A 361 -0.47 -47.49 -6.46
CA LEU A 361 -0.19 -48.90 -6.76
C LEU A 361 1.03 -49.47 -5.99
N ARG A 362 1.74 -48.66 -5.20
CA ARG A 362 2.89 -49.11 -4.39
C ARG A 362 2.46 -50.09 -3.29
N LYS A 363 3.35 -51.02 -2.94
CA LYS A 363 3.11 -52.10 -1.96
C LYS A 363 2.57 -51.57 -0.63
N GLU A 364 3.09 -50.43 -0.16
CA GLU A 364 2.69 -49.80 1.10
C GLU A 364 1.23 -49.27 1.10
N LYS A 365 0.56 -49.16 -0.05
CA LYS A 365 -0.80 -48.60 -0.15
C LYS A 365 -1.85 -49.59 -0.64
N ILE A 366 -1.45 -50.80 -1.03
CA ILE A 366 -2.36 -51.84 -1.57
C ILE A 366 -3.50 -52.13 -0.58
N TYR A 367 -3.21 -52.18 0.72
CA TYR A 367 -4.22 -52.43 1.76
C TYR A 367 -5.36 -51.40 1.78
N LYS A 368 -5.14 -50.17 1.27
CA LYS A 368 -6.13 -49.09 1.27
C LYS A 368 -7.22 -49.25 0.20
N TRP A 369 -6.95 -50.02 -0.86
CA TRP A 369 -7.84 -50.11 -2.02
C TRP A 369 -8.16 -51.53 -2.48
N LEU A 370 -7.33 -52.54 -2.15
CA LEU A 370 -7.47 -53.89 -2.71
C LEU A 370 -8.85 -54.52 -2.44
N ALA A 371 -9.39 -54.35 -1.23
CA ALA A 371 -10.72 -54.87 -0.89
C ALA A 371 -11.82 -54.23 -1.78
N ILE A 372 -11.74 -52.93 -2.03
CA ILE A 372 -12.73 -52.21 -2.86
C ILE A 372 -12.58 -52.63 -4.32
N VAL A 373 -11.35 -52.73 -4.83
CA VAL A 373 -11.08 -53.11 -6.23
C VAL A 373 -11.49 -54.56 -6.53
N LYS A 374 -11.33 -55.49 -5.57
CA LYS A 374 -11.81 -56.88 -5.71
C LYS A 374 -13.31 -57.00 -5.95
N HIS A 375 -14.08 -56.09 -5.36
CA HIS A 375 -15.54 -56.10 -5.43
C HIS A 375 -16.11 -55.10 -6.44
N ALA A 376 -15.27 -54.26 -7.06
CA ALA A 376 -15.71 -53.26 -8.02
C ALA A 376 -16.30 -53.91 -9.28
N THR A 377 -17.53 -53.52 -9.61
CA THR A 377 -18.19 -53.91 -10.86
C THR A 377 -17.81 -52.97 -12.01
N LYS A 378 -18.04 -53.40 -13.25
CA LYS A 378 -17.88 -52.55 -14.43
C LYS A 378 -18.68 -51.24 -14.30
N ASP A 379 -19.87 -51.28 -13.71
CA ASP A 379 -20.71 -50.10 -13.50
C ASP A 379 -20.12 -49.16 -12.45
N ASP A 380 -19.54 -49.69 -11.36
CA ASP A 380 -18.82 -48.88 -10.37
C ASP A 380 -17.63 -48.14 -10.98
N ILE A 381 -16.97 -48.78 -11.94
CA ILE A 381 -15.82 -48.24 -12.66
C ILE A 381 -16.28 -47.19 -13.69
N ILE A 382 -17.31 -47.49 -14.49
CA ILE A 382 -17.88 -46.53 -15.44
C ILE A 382 -18.46 -45.32 -14.71
N GLY A 383 -18.99 -45.50 -13.51
CA GLY A 383 -19.51 -44.42 -12.66
C GLY A 383 -18.50 -43.33 -12.35
N VAL A 384 -17.20 -43.67 -12.29
CA VAL A 384 -16.12 -42.68 -12.04
C VAL A 384 -15.45 -42.15 -13.30
N ILE A 385 -15.71 -42.73 -14.47
CA ILE A 385 -15.20 -42.20 -15.74
C ILE A 385 -15.90 -40.87 -16.03
N PRO A 386 -15.14 -39.78 -16.30
CA PRO A 386 -15.73 -38.50 -16.70
C PRO A 386 -16.69 -38.69 -17.86
N PHE A 387 -17.90 -38.11 -17.79
CA PHE A 387 -18.97 -38.34 -18.78
C PHE A 387 -18.49 -38.15 -20.23
N ARG A 388 -17.73 -37.08 -20.48
CA ARG A 388 -17.07 -36.77 -21.78
C ARG A 388 -16.03 -37.80 -22.25
N LYS A 389 -15.75 -38.86 -21.50
CA LYS A 389 -14.81 -39.96 -21.86
C LYS A 389 -15.50 -41.33 -21.85
N LYS A 390 -16.77 -41.41 -21.44
CA LYS A 390 -17.54 -42.67 -21.43
C LYS A 390 -17.78 -43.22 -22.84
N PHE A 391 -17.89 -42.34 -23.85
CA PHE A 391 -18.06 -42.75 -25.24
C PHE A 391 -16.91 -43.62 -25.76
N ILE A 392 -15.70 -43.48 -25.20
CA ILE A 392 -14.53 -44.31 -25.56
C ILE A 392 -14.79 -45.79 -25.25
N PHE A 393 -15.75 -46.07 -24.36
CA PHE A 393 -16.05 -47.41 -23.84
C PHE A 393 -17.49 -47.85 -24.15
N ALA A 394 -18.24 -47.11 -24.99
CA ALA A 394 -19.65 -47.35 -25.25
C ALA A 394 -19.96 -48.57 -26.14
N GLY A 395 -18.95 -49.23 -26.71
CA GLY A 395 -19.13 -50.31 -27.70
C GLY A 395 -18.61 -51.70 -27.30
N GLY A 396 -18.19 -51.93 -26.06
CA GLY A 396 -17.50 -53.17 -25.67
C GLY A 396 -18.31 -54.13 -24.81
N ALA A 397 -18.75 -55.25 -25.39
CA ALA A 397 -19.12 -56.47 -24.66
C ALA A 397 -17.86 -57.04 -23.98
N GLY A 398 -17.60 -56.58 -22.76
CA GLY A 398 -16.42 -56.92 -21.98
C GLY A 398 -16.78 -57.23 -20.54
N SER A 399 -15.91 -58.00 -19.90
CA SER A 399 -15.99 -58.59 -18.56
C SER A 399 -16.61 -57.66 -17.52
N THR A 400 -17.42 -58.20 -16.61
CA THR A 400 -18.08 -57.41 -15.54
C THR A 400 -17.18 -57.13 -14.34
N LYS A 401 -16.06 -57.84 -14.22
CA LYS A 401 -15.10 -57.76 -13.11
C LYS A 401 -13.66 -57.88 -13.61
N ILE A 402 -12.72 -57.41 -12.78
CA ILE A 402 -11.27 -57.53 -13.02
C ILE A 402 -10.86 -59.01 -12.90
N LYS A 403 -10.06 -59.52 -13.85
CA LYS A 403 -9.54 -60.90 -13.79
C LYS A 403 -8.76 -61.16 -12.49
N ALA A 404 -9.02 -62.29 -11.84
CA ALA A 404 -8.37 -62.69 -10.59
C ALA A 404 -6.84 -62.75 -10.70
N GLU A 405 -6.32 -63.16 -11.86
CA GLU A 405 -4.88 -63.21 -12.18
C GLU A 405 -4.20 -61.84 -12.04
N ILE A 406 -4.87 -60.76 -12.44
CA ILE A 406 -4.35 -59.38 -12.33
C ILE A 406 -4.24 -59.00 -10.85
N LEU A 407 -5.21 -59.40 -10.03
CA LEU A 407 -5.27 -59.09 -8.60
C LEU A 407 -4.32 -59.96 -7.77
N LEU A 408 -4.01 -61.18 -8.20
CA LEU A 408 -3.11 -62.12 -7.52
C LEU A 408 -1.70 -61.52 -7.26
N LYS A 409 -1.21 -60.69 -8.19
CA LYS A 409 0.04 -59.93 -8.07
C LYS A 409 0.02 -58.96 -6.87
N TYR A 410 -1.14 -58.39 -6.57
CA TYR A 410 -1.32 -57.44 -5.48
C TYR A 410 -1.72 -58.11 -4.17
N GLU A 411 -2.38 -59.27 -4.21
CA GLU A 411 -2.72 -60.08 -3.04
C GLU A 411 -1.47 -60.60 -2.33
N SER A 412 -0.51 -61.13 -3.10
CA SER A 412 0.80 -61.56 -2.58
C SER A 412 1.55 -60.42 -1.89
N ALA A 413 1.47 -59.21 -2.45
CA ALA A 413 2.06 -58.00 -1.88
C ALA A 413 1.30 -57.49 -0.64
N ALA A 414 -0.03 -57.63 -0.61
CA ALA A 414 -0.85 -57.28 0.53
C ALA A 414 -0.61 -58.20 1.74
N ALA A 415 -0.42 -59.50 1.52
CA ALA A 415 -0.07 -60.46 2.57
C ALA A 415 1.30 -60.15 3.21
N CYS A 416 2.24 -59.60 2.42
CA CYS A 416 3.54 -59.15 2.91
C CYS A 416 3.45 -57.81 3.66
N ALA A 417 2.57 -56.91 3.23
CA ALA A 417 2.29 -55.64 3.90
C ALA A 417 1.54 -55.82 5.25
N ALA A 418 0.70 -56.84 5.38
CA ALA A 418 0.03 -57.20 6.63
C ALA A 418 0.99 -57.68 7.74
N ARG A 419 2.20 -58.15 7.40
CA ARG A 419 3.24 -58.48 8.39
C ARG A 419 3.99 -57.24 8.91
N HIS A 420 3.92 -56.12 8.21
CA HIS A 420 4.54 -54.85 8.63
C HIS A 420 3.69 -54.05 9.64
N SER A 421 2.51 -54.55 10.05
CA SER A 421 1.61 -53.87 10.98
C SER A 421 1.60 -54.41 12.42
N GLN A 422 2.50 -55.31 12.82
CA GLN A 422 2.70 -55.62 14.25
C GLN A 422 3.70 -54.66 14.93
N THR A 423 3.43 -53.36 14.83
CA THR A 423 4.06 -52.35 15.70
C THR A 423 3.25 -52.22 16.97
N LYS A 424 3.82 -52.62 18.12
CA LYS A 424 3.13 -52.49 19.42
C LYS A 424 3.12 -51.01 19.81
N LEU A 425 1.93 -50.41 19.79
CA LEU A 425 1.72 -49.00 20.16
C LEU A 425 1.79 -48.88 21.69
N VAL A 426 2.82 -48.23 22.21
CA VAL A 426 2.94 -48.00 23.66
C VAL A 426 2.50 -46.57 23.95
N VAL A 427 1.31 -46.43 24.56
CA VAL A 427 0.78 -45.17 25.05
C VAL A 427 1.24 -45.00 26.49
N ASN A 428 1.76 -43.81 26.85
CA ASN A 428 2.21 -43.53 28.20
C ASN A 428 1.01 -43.51 29.17
N ASP A 429 0.88 -44.56 29.98
CA ASP A 429 -0.15 -44.74 31.01
C ASP A 429 0.22 -44.12 32.36
N GLY A 430 1.38 -43.45 32.45
CA GLY A 430 1.88 -42.80 33.65
C GLY A 430 2.80 -43.66 34.52
N ARG A 431 2.97 -44.96 34.23
CA ARG A 431 3.83 -45.87 35.02
C ARG A 431 5.32 -45.80 34.64
N LEU A 432 5.66 -45.20 33.49
CA LEU A 432 7.03 -45.12 32.98
C LEU A 432 7.38 -43.69 32.52
N SER A 433 8.63 -43.26 32.74
CA SER A 433 9.09 -41.93 32.33
C SER A 433 9.26 -41.81 30.81
N CYS A 434 9.04 -40.61 30.26
CA CYS A 434 9.20 -40.33 28.82
C CYS A 434 10.62 -40.64 28.30
N GLN A 435 11.64 -40.52 29.15
CA GLN A 435 13.02 -40.88 28.80
C GLN A 435 13.19 -42.40 28.66
N LYS A 436 12.56 -43.19 29.55
CA LYS A 436 12.63 -44.66 29.49
C LYS A 436 11.90 -45.22 28.27
N LEU A 437 10.74 -44.65 27.93
CA LEU A 437 9.99 -44.99 26.71
C LEU A 437 10.73 -44.59 25.43
N SER A 438 11.42 -43.44 25.43
CA SER A 438 12.26 -43.03 24.29
C SER A 438 13.50 -43.91 24.14
N SER A 439 14.08 -44.40 25.23
CA SER A 439 15.18 -45.37 25.23
C SER A 439 14.73 -46.75 24.69
N MET A 440 13.57 -47.23 25.11
CA MET A 440 12.99 -48.48 24.60
C MET A 440 12.68 -48.44 23.09
N SER A 441 12.23 -47.29 22.59
CA SER A 441 12.01 -47.08 21.14
C SER A 441 13.32 -47.09 20.33
N ARG A 442 14.43 -46.62 20.91
CA ARG A 442 15.74 -46.61 20.24
C ARG A 442 16.43 -47.98 20.24
N THR A 443 16.20 -48.79 21.27
CA THR A 443 16.79 -50.13 21.40
C THR A 443 16.08 -51.18 20.54
N HIS A 444 14.84 -50.90 20.08
CA HIS A 444 14.05 -51.83 19.26
C HIS A 444 13.45 -51.13 18.01
N PRO A 445 14.30 -50.61 17.10
CA PRO A 445 13.84 -49.88 15.93
C PRO A 445 12.97 -50.79 15.04
N GLY A 446 11.77 -50.33 14.72
CA GLY A 446 10.79 -51.06 13.90
C GLY A 446 9.76 -51.90 14.67
N LYS A 447 9.95 -52.16 15.98
CA LYS A 447 8.97 -52.90 16.82
C LYS A 447 8.13 -52.00 17.75
N ILE A 448 8.66 -50.85 18.18
CA ILE A 448 8.00 -49.95 19.16
C ILE A 448 7.98 -48.51 18.63
N ILE A 449 6.78 -47.96 18.41
CA ILE A 449 6.56 -46.55 18.02
C ILE A 449 6.04 -45.78 19.23
N PHE A 450 6.84 -44.82 19.73
CA PHE A 450 6.45 -43.92 20.82
C PHE A 450 5.78 -42.65 20.28
N LEU A 451 4.47 -42.52 20.49
CA LEU A 451 3.72 -41.31 20.13
C LEU A 451 3.73 -40.31 21.29
N LYS A 452 4.33 -39.14 21.09
CA LYS A 452 4.18 -38.02 22.02
C LYS A 452 2.71 -37.59 22.08
N LYS A 453 2.24 -37.12 23.24
CA LYS A 453 0.86 -36.61 23.46
C LYS A 453 0.47 -35.46 22.51
N SER A 454 1.44 -34.85 21.82
CA SER A 454 1.24 -33.82 20.79
C SER A 454 0.86 -34.35 19.40
N THR A 455 0.75 -35.67 19.23
CA THR A 455 0.54 -36.32 17.92
C THR A 455 -0.85 -36.95 17.75
N SER A 456 -1.83 -36.58 18.57
CA SER A 456 -3.22 -37.06 18.42
C SER A 456 -3.84 -36.53 17.12
N ARG A 457 -3.88 -37.42 16.12
CA ARG A 457 -4.68 -37.32 14.90
C ARG A 457 -6.14 -37.61 15.28
N LEU A 458 -7.07 -36.75 14.84
CA LEU A 458 -8.47 -37.17 14.77
C LEU A 458 -8.62 -38.14 13.59
N PRO A 459 -9.51 -39.14 13.68
CA PRO A 459 -9.98 -39.85 12.49
C PRO A 459 -10.68 -38.81 11.59
N ASP A 460 -10.44 -38.87 10.27
CA ASP A 460 -11.02 -38.03 9.20
C ASP A 460 -10.18 -36.86 8.62
N CYS A 461 -8.87 -36.75 8.87
CA CYS A 461 -8.03 -35.72 8.22
C CYS A 461 -6.91 -36.31 7.33
N ASN A 462 -6.86 -35.92 6.05
CA ASN A 462 -5.92 -36.40 5.03
C ASN A 462 -4.43 -36.04 5.27
N GLU A 463 -3.54 -36.95 4.85
CA GLU A 463 -2.09 -37.05 5.14
C GLU A 463 -1.18 -35.88 4.69
N SER A 464 -1.66 -34.87 3.94
CA SER A 464 -0.79 -33.81 3.38
C SER A 464 -0.95 -32.43 3.99
N MET A 465 -1.94 -32.21 4.87
CA MET A 465 -1.95 -31.00 5.68
C MET A 465 -1.31 -31.34 7.02
N LYS A 466 -0.16 -30.74 7.32
CA LYS A 466 0.15 -30.39 8.71
C LYS A 466 -0.89 -29.34 9.12
N LEU A 467 -2.14 -29.77 9.38
CA LEU A 467 -3.06 -28.97 10.17
C LEU A 467 -2.33 -28.83 11.49
N GLY A 468 -1.72 -27.66 11.71
CA GLY A 468 -1.07 -27.34 12.96
C GLY A 468 -1.99 -27.70 14.12
N ALA A 469 -1.42 -27.95 15.30
CA ALA A 469 -2.11 -28.44 16.50
C ALA A 469 -3.61 -28.02 16.56
N PRO A 470 -4.54 -28.94 16.87
CA PRO A 470 -5.98 -28.70 16.79
C PRO A 470 -6.38 -27.36 17.40
N ILE A 471 -7.42 -26.72 16.84
CA ILE A 471 -7.91 -25.43 17.32
C ILE A 471 -8.31 -25.61 18.78
N LYS A 472 -7.45 -25.12 19.68
CA LYS A 472 -7.79 -25.00 21.09
C LYS A 472 -8.64 -23.74 21.22
N PHE A 473 -9.72 -23.84 21.99
CA PHE A 473 -10.62 -22.72 22.29
C PHE A 473 -11.36 -22.25 21.03
N VAL A 474 -12.15 -23.15 20.43
CA VAL A 474 -12.82 -22.93 19.12
C VAL A 474 -13.76 -21.72 19.17
N GLU A 475 -14.60 -21.63 20.19
CA GLU A 475 -15.53 -20.50 20.38
C GLU A 475 -14.77 -19.16 20.47
N GLN A 476 -13.69 -19.12 21.24
CA GLN A 476 -12.89 -17.91 21.40
C GLN A 476 -12.07 -17.59 20.14
N ALA A 477 -11.63 -18.62 19.41
CA ALA A 477 -10.97 -18.46 18.12
C ALA A 477 -11.93 -17.87 17.08
N ASP A 478 -13.17 -18.34 17.03
CA ASP A 478 -14.21 -17.85 16.12
C ASP A 478 -14.60 -16.40 16.44
N ASP A 479 -14.74 -16.06 17.72
CA ASP A 479 -15.03 -14.69 18.16
C ASP A 479 -13.89 -13.72 17.81
N VAL A 480 -12.63 -14.11 18.08
CA VAL A 480 -11.46 -13.29 17.73
C VAL A 480 -11.32 -13.18 16.21
N ALA A 481 -11.57 -14.26 15.47
CA ALA A 481 -11.56 -14.24 14.00
C ALA A 481 -12.61 -13.28 13.44
N LYS A 482 -13.87 -13.36 13.93
CA LYS A 482 -14.94 -12.44 13.54
C LYS A 482 -14.58 -10.99 13.83
N PHE A 483 -13.98 -10.71 15.00
CA PHE A 483 -13.50 -9.38 15.34
C PHE A 483 -12.46 -8.85 14.35
N ILE A 484 -11.46 -9.68 14.00
CA ILE A 484 -10.39 -9.32 13.06
C ILE A 484 -10.94 -9.07 11.65
N VAL A 485 -11.76 -10.01 11.14
CA VAL A 485 -12.32 -9.95 9.78
C VAL A 485 -13.25 -8.76 9.63
N ASN A 486 -14.18 -8.55 10.56
CA ASN A 486 -15.15 -7.46 10.50
C ASN A 486 -14.48 -6.08 10.54
N ARG A 487 -13.43 -5.92 11.37
CA ARG A 487 -12.64 -4.68 11.41
C ARG A 487 -11.90 -4.43 10.10
N PHE A 488 -11.31 -5.47 9.52
CA PHE A 488 -10.67 -5.38 8.21
C PHE A 488 -11.66 -4.99 7.10
N GLU A 489 -12.82 -5.62 7.04
CA GLU A 489 -13.88 -5.33 6.05
C GLU A 489 -14.42 -3.90 6.14
N ARG A 490 -14.40 -3.30 7.34
CA ARG A 490 -14.74 -1.87 7.56
C ARG A 490 -13.62 -0.91 7.15
N GLY A 491 -12.47 -1.42 6.69
CA GLY A 491 -11.30 -0.63 6.34
C GLY A 491 -10.56 -0.03 7.54
N ASP A 492 -10.70 -0.66 8.72
CA ASP A 492 -10.03 -0.31 9.98
C ASP A 492 -9.36 -1.57 10.56
N PRO A 493 -8.27 -2.07 9.95
CA PRO A 493 -7.63 -3.32 10.33
C PRO A 493 -7.11 -3.26 11.77
N VAL A 494 -7.43 -4.29 12.56
CA VAL A 494 -6.97 -4.39 13.94
C VAL A 494 -5.48 -4.73 14.03
N THR A 495 -4.80 -4.02 14.92
CA THR A 495 -3.42 -4.33 15.30
C THR A 495 -3.37 -5.56 16.22
N ARG A 496 -2.19 -6.19 16.26
CA ARG A 496 -1.95 -7.32 17.16
C ARG A 496 -2.18 -6.98 18.63
N GLU A 497 -1.83 -5.76 19.03
CA GLU A 497 -1.99 -5.30 20.42
C GLU A 497 -3.47 -5.07 20.77
N GLU A 498 -4.27 -4.50 19.86
CA GLU A 498 -5.72 -4.38 20.06
C GLU A 498 -6.39 -5.74 20.22
N VAL A 499 -5.97 -6.75 19.44
CA VAL A 499 -6.47 -8.12 19.61
C VAL A 499 -6.09 -8.66 20.99
N TYR A 500 -4.88 -8.43 21.49
CA TYR A 500 -4.48 -8.84 22.83
C TYR A 500 -5.31 -8.17 23.92
N VAL A 501 -5.47 -6.84 23.85
CA VAL A 501 -6.23 -6.06 24.83
C VAL A 501 -7.68 -6.50 24.86
N THR A 502 -8.33 -6.61 23.69
CA THR A 502 -9.74 -7.03 23.58
C THR A 502 -9.94 -8.48 24.06
N THR A 503 -9.04 -9.39 23.69
CA THR A 503 -9.11 -10.80 24.13
C THR A 503 -8.94 -10.90 25.66
N ARG A 504 -8.02 -10.12 26.25
CA ARG A 504 -7.83 -10.04 27.71
C ARG A 504 -9.01 -9.41 28.43
N ALA A 505 -9.57 -8.34 27.88
CA ALA A 505 -10.73 -7.67 28.48
C ALA A 505 -11.94 -8.61 28.53
N LYS A 506 -12.12 -9.43 27.49
CA LYS A 506 -13.26 -10.34 27.34
C LYS A 506 -13.10 -11.66 28.11
N TRP A 507 -11.90 -12.25 28.15
CA TRP A 507 -11.68 -13.59 28.76
C TRP A 507 -10.55 -13.68 29.80
N GLY A 508 -9.89 -12.57 30.13
CA GLY A 508 -8.79 -12.52 31.11
C GLY A 508 -9.23 -12.34 32.56
N ARG A 509 -10.53 -12.13 32.83
CA ARG A 509 -11.06 -11.93 34.19
C ARG A 509 -11.10 -13.25 34.98
N ARG A 510 -10.97 -13.17 36.33
CA ARG A 510 -10.86 -14.35 37.22
C ARG A 510 -12.12 -15.23 37.26
N ASP A 511 -13.26 -14.67 36.89
CA ASP A 511 -14.59 -15.26 36.81
C ASP A 511 -14.90 -15.89 35.44
N ALA A 512 -13.95 -15.89 34.50
CA ALA A 512 -14.15 -16.47 33.18
C ALA A 512 -14.51 -17.97 33.25
N LYS A 513 -15.60 -18.35 32.55
CA LYS A 513 -16.08 -19.74 32.47
C LYS A 513 -15.01 -20.73 31.99
N ASP A 514 -14.06 -20.28 31.15
CA ASP A 514 -12.94 -21.10 30.69
C ASP A 514 -11.62 -20.72 31.36
N LYS A 515 -11.34 -21.33 32.53
CA LYS A 515 -10.09 -21.15 33.29
C LYS A 515 -8.84 -21.54 32.47
N LYS A 516 -8.96 -22.47 31.50
CA LYS A 516 -7.84 -22.90 30.66
C LYS A 516 -7.51 -21.85 29.61
N PHE A 517 -8.52 -21.21 29.01
CA PHE A 517 -8.29 -20.10 28.09
C PHE A 517 -7.77 -18.86 28.82
N MET A 518 -8.31 -18.54 29.99
CA MET A 518 -7.83 -17.43 30.83
C MET A 518 -6.31 -17.54 31.13
N THR A 519 -5.83 -18.76 31.43
CA THR A 519 -4.40 -19.02 31.63
C THR A 519 -3.57 -18.75 30.35
N LEU A 520 -4.12 -19.05 29.17
CA LEU A 520 -3.47 -18.75 27.88
C LEU A 520 -3.44 -17.24 27.62
N VAL A 521 -4.55 -16.55 27.87
CA VAL A 521 -4.74 -15.12 27.58
C VAL A 521 -3.87 -14.22 28.48
N ASN A 522 -3.64 -14.65 29.72
CA ASN A 522 -2.78 -13.96 30.68
C ASN A 522 -1.27 -14.19 30.42
N ASP A 523 -0.89 -15.21 29.65
CA ASP A 523 0.49 -15.45 29.22
C ASP A 523 0.74 -14.82 27.83
N LYS A 524 1.56 -13.77 27.78
CA LYS A 524 1.87 -13.04 26.54
C LYS A 524 2.45 -13.92 25.44
N HIS A 525 3.33 -14.87 25.78
CA HIS A 525 3.97 -15.73 24.79
C HIS A 525 2.96 -16.74 24.22
N ARG A 526 2.17 -17.38 25.09
CA ARG A 526 1.14 -18.35 24.67
C ARG A 526 0.05 -17.70 23.83
N LEU A 527 -0.41 -16.51 24.22
CA LEU A 527 -1.39 -15.74 23.46
C LEU A 527 -0.84 -15.35 22.07
N SER A 528 0.41 -14.91 21.99
CA SER A 528 1.06 -14.61 20.70
C SER A 528 1.13 -15.81 19.77
N VAL A 529 1.57 -16.96 20.28
CA VAL A 529 1.65 -18.20 19.49
C VAL A 529 0.28 -18.68 19.04
N TRP A 530 -0.73 -18.58 19.91
CA TRP A 530 -2.11 -18.92 19.59
C TRP A 530 -2.67 -17.99 18.50
N LEU A 531 -2.47 -16.67 18.64
CA LEU A 531 -2.93 -15.68 17.66
C LEU A 531 -2.24 -15.85 16.30
N SER A 532 -0.92 -16.07 16.23
CA SER A 532 -0.24 -16.35 14.96
C SER A 532 -0.81 -17.58 14.24
N ARG A 533 -1.19 -18.62 15.00
CA ARG A 533 -1.83 -19.81 14.43
C ARG A 533 -3.25 -19.54 13.98
N LEU A 534 -4.01 -18.71 14.71
CA LEU A 534 -5.34 -18.27 14.31
C LEU A 534 -5.27 -17.49 13.00
N LEU A 535 -4.43 -16.45 12.94
CA LEU A 535 -4.20 -15.63 11.74
C LEU A 535 -3.87 -16.49 10.51
N ALA A 536 -2.94 -17.44 10.65
CA ALA A 536 -2.58 -18.36 9.57
C ALA A 536 -3.78 -19.20 9.07
N ARG A 537 -4.70 -19.60 9.96
CA ARG A 537 -5.90 -20.38 9.59
C ARG A 537 -6.94 -19.54 8.87
N ILE A 538 -7.16 -18.31 9.33
CA ILE A 538 -8.08 -17.37 8.68
C ILE A 538 -7.46 -16.70 7.44
N ARG A 539 -6.21 -17.01 7.11
CA ARG A 539 -5.41 -16.45 6.00
C ARG A 539 -5.11 -14.95 6.13
N TYR A 540 -4.96 -14.49 7.36
CA TYR A 540 -4.50 -13.14 7.67
C TYR A 540 -3.01 -13.18 8.04
N ALA A 541 -2.32 -12.08 7.80
CA ALA A 541 -0.91 -11.91 8.11
C ALA A 541 -0.68 -10.64 8.92
N ASP A 542 0.32 -10.68 9.80
CA ASP A 542 0.81 -9.51 10.51
C ASP A 542 1.70 -8.70 9.55
N ARG A 543 1.34 -7.44 9.32
CA ARG A 543 2.02 -6.54 8.37
C ARG A 543 2.21 -5.18 9.02
N LEU A 544 3.30 -4.50 8.66
CA LEU A 544 3.46 -3.07 8.95
C LEU A 544 2.38 -2.31 8.20
N GLY A 545 1.62 -1.47 8.91
CA GLY A 545 0.65 -0.59 8.27
C GLY A 545 1.36 0.42 7.38
N SER A 546 0.97 0.50 6.10
CA SER A 546 1.36 1.57 5.21
C SER A 546 0.25 2.62 5.18
N ILE A 547 0.61 3.89 5.32
CA ILE A 547 -0.28 5.00 5.00
C ILE A 547 -0.24 5.15 3.47
N SER A 548 -0.93 4.26 2.76
CA SER A 548 -1.18 4.43 1.33
C SER A 548 -2.54 5.12 1.17
N GLN A 549 -2.66 5.99 0.17
CA GLN A 549 -4.00 6.40 -0.29
C GLN A 549 -4.82 5.14 -0.56
N LYS A 550 -6.10 5.13 -0.15
CA LYS A 550 -6.95 3.97 -0.36
C LYS A 550 -7.11 3.78 -1.86
N VAL A 551 -6.76 2.59 -2.35
CA VAL A 551 -7.06 2.18 -3.72
C VAL A 551 -8.58 2.27 -3.90
N PRO A 552 -9.08 2.96 -4.94
CA PRO A 552 -10.51 3.06 -5.21
C PRO A 552 -11.17 1.67 -5.34
N MET A 553 -12.45 1.54 -4.99
CA MET A 553 -13.15 0.25 -5.09
C MET A 553 -13.30 -0.23 -6.53
N ASP A 554 -13.41 0.71 -7.46
CA ASP A 554 -13.52 0.59 -8.91
C ASP A 554 -12.15 0.70 -9.61
N TRP A 555 -11.04 0.48 -8.89
CA TRP A 555 -9.67 0.64 -9.41
C TRP A 555 -9.41 -0.05 -10.75
N LYS A 556 -10.06 -1.19 -11.02
CA LYS A 556 -9.88 -1.92 -12.28
C LYS A 556 -10.41 -1.13 -13.46
N GLU A 557 -11.59 -0.53 -13.32
CA GLU A 557 -12.20 0.30 -14.36
C GLU A 557 -11.39 1.58 -14.57
N ILE A 558 -10.99 2.23 -13.47
CA ILE A 558 -10.10 3.39 -13.53
C ILE A 558 -8.80 3.04 -14.26
N ALA A 559 -8.14 1.94 -13.89
CA ALA A 559 -6.90 1.51 -14.52
C ALA A 559 -7.08 1.25 -16.02
N MET A 560 -8.17 0.58 -16.43
CA MET A 560 -8.47 0.31 -17.84
C MET A 560 -8.73 1.59 -18.62
N THR A 561 -9.55 2.48 -18.08
CA THR A 561 -9.93 3.76 -18.70
C THR A 561 -8.72 4.68 -18.80
N THR A 562 -7.97 4.89 -17.73
CA THR A 562 -6.75 5.71 -17.75
C THR A 562 -5.71 5.15 -18.71
N SER A 563 -5.47 3.83 -18.70
CA SER A 563 -4.52 3.22 -19.64
C SER A 563 -4.96 3.40 -21.10
N LYS A 564 -6.26 3.36 -21.38
CA LYS A 564 -6.82 3.63 -22.71
C LYS A 564 -6.59 5.08 -23.11
N LEU A 565 -6.92 6.03 -22.23
CA LEU A 565 -6.71 7.47 -22.48
C LEU A 565 -5.25 7.80 -22.76
N ILE A 566 -4.31 7.26 -21.98
CA ILE A 566 -2.87 7.46 -22.18
C ILE A 566 -2.44 6.95 -23.57
N ARG A 567 -2.91 5.77 -23.98
CA ARG A 567 -2.59 5.22 -25.31
C ARG A 567 -3.19 6.06 -26.44
N GLU A 568 -4.43 6.50 -26.29
CA GLU A 568 -5.10 7.37 -27.27
C GLU A 568 -4.40 8.73 -27.36
N ALA A 569 -3.97 9.30 -26.23
CA ALA A 569 -3.18 10.52 -26.19
C ALA A 569 -1.85 10.36 -26.92
N ALA A 570 -1.11 9.28 -26.67
CA ALA A 570 0.15 8.99 -27.35
C ALA A 570 -0.01 8.95 -28.88
N ILE A 571 -1.06 8.28 -29.38
CA ILE A 571 -1.36 8.19 -30.81
C ILE A 571 -1.76 9.56 -31.37
N ARG A 572 -2.73 10.23 -30.74
CA ARG A 572 -3.26 11.52 -31.17
C ARG A 572 -2.19 12.60 -31.24
N LEU A 573 -1.31 12.64 -30.24
CA LEU A 573 -0.23 13.61 -30.12
C LEU A 573 1.00 13.25 -30.94
N LYS A 574 0.99 12.07 -31.61
CA LYS A 574 2.10 11.55 -32.42
C LYS A 574 3.43 11.62 -31.66
N VAL A 575 3.43 11.06 -30.46
CA VAL A 575 4.62 11.04 -29.62
C VAL A 575 5.61 9.99 -30.11
N ASP A 576 6.88 10.36 -30.13
CA ASP A 576 8.00 9.48 -30.41
C ASP A 576 8.39 8.68 -29.18
N ASN A 577 8.27 9.29 -28.00
CA ASN A 577 8.67 8.73 -26.71
C ASN A 577 7.50 8.67 -25.74
N VAL A 578 7.44 7.58 -24.98
CA VAL A 578 6.54 7.45 -23.82
C VAL A 578 7.39 7.07 -22.61
N PHE A 579 7.40 7.94 -21.60
CA PHE A 579 8.13 7.75 -20.37
C PHE A 579 7.18 7.70 -19.19
N ASN A 580 7.50 6.86 -18.22
CA ASN A 580 6.91 6.85 -16.90
C ASN A 580 7.94 7.39 -15.91
N MET A 581 7.54 8.34 -15.06
CA MET A 581 8.42 8.95 -14.07
C MET A 581 7.82 8.85 -12.67
N ASP A 582 8.70 8.58 -11.70
CA ASP A 582 8.37 8.58 -10.28
C ASP A 582 9.59 8.95 -9.44
N GLU A 583 9.37 9.55 -8.26
CA GLU A 583 10.42 9.82 -7.30
C GLU A 583 10.52 8.75 -6.21
N THR A 584 11.75 8.39 -5.87
CA THR A 584 12.00 7.46 -4.78
C THR A 584 13.15 7.91 -3.90
N PHE A 585 12.97 7.78 -2.59
CA PHE A 585 14.01 8.17 -1.63
C PHE A 585 15.09 7.08 -1.50
N ILE A 586 16.35 7.50 -1.57
CA ILE A 586 17.54 6.66 -1.41
C ILE A 586 18.36 7.18 -0.24
N HIS A 587 18.50 6.36 0.80
CA HIS A 587 19.39 6.66 1.93
C HIS A 587 20.86 6.53 1.52
N HIS A 588 21.72 7.40 2.07
CA HIS A 588 23.17 7.19 2.05
C HIS A 588 23.54 5.87 2.76
N TYR A 589 22.76 5.46 3.76
CA TYR A 589 23.00 4.26 4.55
C TYR A 589 21.84 3.28 4.40
N GLN A 590 22.05 2.24 3.59
CA GLN A 590 21.03 1.24 3.24
C GLN A 590 20.99 0.06 4.25
N SER A 591 21.07 0.36 5.55
CA SER A 591 21.20 -0.66 6.60
C SER A 591 19.98 -1.60 6.71
N THR A 592 20.18 -2.74 7.37
CA THR A 592 19.10 -3.65 7.78
C THR A 592 18.95 -3.61 9.29
N ASP A 593 17.72 -3.64 9.78
CA ASP A 593 17.39 -3.67 11.23
C ASP A 593 17.84 -4.95 11.94
N ARG A 594 18.47 -5.88 11.21
CA ARG A 594 18.88 -7.20 11.71
C ARG A 594 20.38 -7.36 11.56
N VAL A 595 20.98 -7.84 12.63
CA VAL A 595 22.41 -8.13 12.78
C VAL A 595 22.57 -9.56 13.29
N LEU A 596 23.66 -10.22 12.88
CA LEU A 596 23.96 -11.59 13.30
C LEU A 596 24.77 -11.51 14.61
N VAL A 597 24.22 -12.08 15.69
CA VAL A 597 24.85 -12.06 17.03
C VAL A 597 24.67 -13.40 17.76
N PRO A 598 25.54 -13.73 18.74
CA PRO A 598 25.40 -14.93 19.56
C PRO A 598 24.03 -15.01 20.25
N THR A 599 23.52 -16.24 20.41
CA THR A 599 22.24 -16.49 21.07
C THR A 599 22.30 -16.03 22.52
N GLY A 600 21.31 -15.23 22.95
CA GLY A 600 21.25 -14.67 24.31
C GLY A 600 21.78 -13.23 24.42
N THR A 601 22.33 -12.65 23.35
CA THR A 601 22.76 -11.25 23.31
C THR A 601 21.57 -10.30 23.47
N LYS A 602 21.54 -9.52 24.56
CA LYS A 602 20.41 -8.64 24.90
C LYS A 602 20.49 -7.25 24.24
N ARG A 603 21.70 -6.76 23.95
CA ARG A 603 21.95 -5.46 23.31
C ARG A 603 23.05 -5.62 22.28
N VAL A 604 22.84 -5.06 21.10
CA VAL A 604 23.82 -5.07 20.01
C VAL A 604 24.11 -3.62 19.64
N GLY A 605 25.37 -3.22 19.76
CA GLY A 605 25.87 -1.92 19.33
C GLY A 605 26.81 -2.08 18.14
N THR A 606 26.97 -1.02 17.34
CA THR A 606 28.01 -0.92 16.31
C THR A 606 29.15 -0.07 16.84
N ILE A 607 30.40 -0.53 16.68
CA ILE A 607 31.61 0.25 17.03
C ILE A 607 31.79 1.42 16.07
N VAL A 608 31.30 1.25 14.83
CA VAL A 608 31.29 2.29 13.79
C VAL A 608 29.88 2.83 13.68
N PRO A 609 29.54 3.92 14.39
CA PRO A 609 28.26 4.60 14.18
C PRO A 609 28.19 5.21 12.78
N VAL A 610 26.96 5.43 12.34
CA VAL A 610 26.65 6.13 11.10
C VAL A 610 26.42 7.61 11.43
N ALA A 611 26.98 8.53 10.63
CA ALA A 611 26.90 9.97 10.89
C ALA A 611 25.46 10.50 10.95
N ASN A 612 24.61 10.04 10.01
CA ASN A 612 23.19 10.41 9.95
C ASN A 612 22.40 9.37 9.15
N GLU A 613 21.72 8.45 9.85
CA GLU A 613 20.93 7.37 9.24
C GLU A 613 19.77 7.88 8.37
N LYS A 614 19.29 9.10 8.60
CA LYS A 614 18.21 9.72 7.83
C LYS A 614 18.69 10.47 6.59
N LYS A 615 20.01 10.64 6.41
CA LYS A 615 20.56 11.33 5.24
C LYS A 615 20.27 10.51 3.98
N GLY A 616 19.79 11.18 2.95
CA GLY A 616 19.45 10.56 1.66
C GLY A 616 19.27 11.60 0.57
N VAL A 617 18.90 11.10 -0.60
CA VAL A 617 18.62 11.87 -1.81
C VAL A 617 17.28 11.44 -2.38
N THR A 618 16.63 12.34 -3.10
CA THR A 618 15.48 11.96 -3.94
C THR A 618 16.01 11.58 -5.31
N LEU A 619 15.72 10.36 -5.74
CA LEU A 619 16.06 9.87 -7.07
C LEU A 619 14.80 9.88 -7.94
N VAL A 620 14.85 10.64 -9.02
CA VAL A 620 13.82 10.71 -10.05
C VAL A 620 14.12 9.61 -11.07
N VAL A 621 13.25 8.59 -11.12
CA VAL A 621 13.40 7.42 -11.97
C VAL A 621 12.53 7.61 -13.21
N THR A 622 13.13 7.58 -14.40
CA THR A 622 12.39 7.69 -15.67
C THR A 622 12.58 6.43 -16.49
N ALA A 623 11.50 5.68 -16.71
CA ALA A 623 11.47 4.45 -17.47
C ALA A 623 10.79 4.65 -18.83
N SER A 624 11.43 4.25 -19.91
CA SER A 624 10.81 4.21 -21.23
C SER A 624 9.89 3.02 -21.38
N LEU A 625 8.64 3.28 -21.76
CA LEU A 625 7.68 2.23 -22.07
C LEU A 625 7.87 1.64 -23.47
N LEU A 626 8.67 2.30 -24.32
CA LEU A 626 8.91 1.86 -25.70
C LEU A 626 10.23 1.09 -25.86
N SER A 627 11.30 1.49 -25.16
CA SER A 627 12.59 0.79 -25.22
C SER A 627 12.86 -0.12 -24.01
N SER A 628 11.99 -0.09 -22.99
CA SER A 628 12.20 -0.79 -21.71
C SER A 628 13.54 -0.44 -21.02
N GLN A 629 14.08 0.74 -21.28
CA GLN A 629 15.29 1.27 -20.66
C GLN A 629 14.96 2.37 -19.64
N LEU A 630 15.81 2.49 -18.63
CA LEU A 630 15.87 3.65 -17.75
C LEU A 630 16.70 4.75 -18.42
N LEU A 631 16.21 5.99 -18.39
CA LEU A 631 17.03 7.15 -18.74
C LEU A 631 18.10 7.40 -17.65
N PRO A 632 19.14 8.22 -17.92
CA PRO A 632 20.14 8.55 -16.92
C PRO A 632 19.53 9.03 -15.59
N PRO A 633 20.14 8.70 -14.44
CA PRO A 633 19.62 9.11 -13.14
C PRO A 633 19.49 10.63 -13.02
N PHE A 634 18.38 11.08 -12.45
CA PHE A 634 18.19 12.48 -12.08
C PHE A 634 18.02 12.57 -10.56
N ILE A 635 18.99 13.18 -9.89
CA ILE A 635 19.19 13.12 -8.44
C ILE A 635 18.99 14.51 -7.85
N ILE A 636 18.25 14.58 -6.74
CA ILE A 636 18.07 15.79 -5.94
C ILE A 636 18.69 15.54 -4.58
N ASP A 637 19.77 16.25 -4.28
CA ASP A 637 20.51 16.15 -3.02
C ASP A 637 20.33 17.43 -2.18
N THR A 638 20.74 17.35 -0.93
CA THR A 638 20.76 18.44 0.03
C THR A 638 21.87 19.44 -0.33
N GLY A 639 21.47 20.70 -0.53
CA GLY A 639 22.37 21.82 -0.77
C GLY A 639 21.60 23.13 -0.92
N VAL A 640 22.15 24.08 -1.67
CA VAL A 640 21.47 25.36 -1.95
C VAL A 640 21.15 25.44 -3.44
N PHE A 641 19.89 25.72 -3.76
CA PHE A 641 19.40 25.80 -5.14
C PHE A 641 20.09 26.93 -5.91
N GLY A 642 20.67 26.59 -7.07
CA GLY A 642 21.42 27.51 -7.93
C GLY A 642 22.72 28.06 -7.34
N SER A 643 23.37 27.32 -6.43
CA SER A 643 24.62 27.74 -5.79
C SER A 643 25.82 26.88 -6.23
N THR A 644 26.97 27.03 -5.56
CA THR A 644 28.28 26.45 -5.94
C THR A 644 28.20 24.96 -6.30
N LEU A 645 27.62 24.12 -5.42
CA LEU A 645 27.50 22.68 -5.70
C LEU A 645 26.73 22.38 -7.00
N MET A 646 25.70 23.17 -7.32
CA MET A 646 24.92 22.98 -8.53
C MET A 646 25.67 23.44 -9.79
N HIS A 647 26.66 24.31 -9.64
CA HIS A 647 27.62 24.65 -10.70
C HIS A 647 28.71 23.59 -10.85
N ASP A 648 29.24 23.06 -9.74
CA ASP A 648 30.28 22.04 -9.77
C ASP A 648 29.80 20.76 -10.50
N TRP A 649 28.52 20.44 -10.35
CA TRP A 649 27.88 19.28 -10.98
C TRP A 649 27.16 19.60 -12.30
N ALA A 650 27.14 20.86 -12.75
CA ALA A 650 26.38 21.31 -13.91
C ALA A 650 26.71 20.55 -15.20
N HIS A 651 28.00 20.24 -15.39
CA HIS A 651 28.54 19.59 -16.59
C HIS A 651 28.71 18.09 -16.44
N TYR A 652 28.36 17.51 -15.30
CA TYR A 652 28.37 16.08 -15.14
C TYR A 652 27.23 15.46 -15.97
N THR A 653 27.57 14.54 -16.87
CA THR A 653 26.63 14.05 -17.89
C THR A 653 26.02 12.70 -17.56
N LYS A 654 26.77 11.82 -16.87
CA LYS A 654 26.34 10.44 -16.58
C LYS A 654 25.09 10.38 -15.68
N SER A 655 24.90 11.39 -14.83
CA SER A 655 23.64 11.67 -14.16
C SER A 655 23.48 13.17 -13.98
N THR A 656 22.24 13.62 -13.80
CA THR A 656 21.96 15.03 -13.45
C THR A 656 21.78 15.14 -11.95
N VAL A 657 22.59 15.98 -11.30
CA VAL A 657 22.53 16.16 -9.84
C VAL A 657 22.18 17.62 -9.51
N LEU A 658 21.00 17.82 -8.94
CA LEU A 658 20.51 19.12 -8.50
C LEU A 658 20.49 19.20 -6.97
N PHE A 659 20.49 20.43 -6.45
CA PHE A 659 20.62 20.67 -5.02
C PHE A 659 19.53 21.60 -4.52
N ASN A 660 18.89 21.25 -3.40
CA ASN A 660 18.06 22.19 -2.65
C ASN A 660 18.08 21.84 -1.15
N PRO A 661 17.59 22.73 -0.26
CA PRO A 661 17.72 22.50 1.19
C PRO A 661 16.95 21.29 1.71
N SER A 662 15.84 20.93 1.04
CA SER A 662 15.01 19.82 1.47
C SER A 662 15.42 18.50 0.86
N HIS A 663 16.19 18.46 -0.25
CA HIS A 663 16.39 17.36 -1.21
C HIS A 663 15.11 16.82 -1.88
N TRP A 664 13.99 17.52 -1.79
CA TRP A 664 12.70 17.05 -2.33
C TRP A 664 12.45 17.64 -3.72
N MET A 665 11.59 16.98 -4.50
CA MET A 665 11.04 17.57 -5.71
C MET A 665 10.31 18.88 -5.36
N THR A 666 10.49 19.90 -6.19
CA THR A 666 9.75 21.17 -6.14
C THR A 666 9.32 21.50 -7.56
N ARG A 667 8.34 22.40 -7.74
CA ARG A 667 7.91 22.81 -9.09
C ARG A 667 9.06 23.35 -9.96
N TYR A 668 10.03 24.05 -9.36
CA TYR A 668 11.22 24.55 -10.08
C TYR A 668 12.15 23.42 -10.52
N VAL A 669 12.36 22.43 -9.65
CA VAL A 669 13.18 21.24 -9.98
C VAL A 669 12.47 20.39 -11.02
N PHE A 670 11.15 20.27 -10.95
CA PHE A 670 10.35 19.57 -11.95
C PHE A 670 10.46 20.25 -13.32
N ILE A 671 10.43 21.60 -13.40
CA ILE A 671 10.72 22.31 -14.65
C ILE A 671 12.13 21.98 -15.16
N LEU A 672 13.15 21.99 -14.31
CA LEU A 672 14.51 21.62 -14.72
C LEU A 672 14.60 20.17 -15.20
N TYR A 673 13.80 19.26 -14.64
CA TYR A 673 13.64 17.90 -15.13
C TYR A 673 12.99 17.87 -16.53
N LEU A 674 11.93 18.66 -16.77
CA LEU A 674 11.30 18.76 -18.09
C LEU A 674 12.26 19.37 -19.13
N GLU A 675 13.03 20.40 -18.77
CA GLU A 675 14.08 20.98 -19.61
C GLU A 675 15.18 19.95 -19.92
N TRP A 676 15.62 19.19 -18.93
CA TRP A 676 16.56 18.09 -19.12
C TRP A 676 16.03 17.02 -20.08
N LEU A 677 14.77 16.60 -19.92
CA LEU A 677 14.13 15.62 -20.78
C LEU A 677 13.98 16.13 -22.22
N LEU A 678 13.62 17.41 -22.38
CA LEU A 678 13.55 18.06 -23.69
C LEU A 678 14.93 18.15 -24.34
N LYS A 679 15.98 18.46 -23.56
CA LYS A 679 17.36 18.55 -24.05
C LYS A 679 17.92 17.20 -24.49
N MET A 680 17.56 16.11 -23.79
CA MET A 680 17.88 14.74 -24.20
C MET A 680 17.25 14.38 -25.56
N PHE A 681 16.04 14.88 -25.83
CA PHE A 681 15.26 14.54 -27.03
C PHE A 681 14.70 15.80 -27.75
N PRO A 682 15.57 16.66 -28.30
CA PRO A 682 15.20 18.03 -28.70
C PRO A 682 14.27 18.11 -29.91
N THR A 683 14.19 17.04 -30.70
CA THR A 683 13.38 16.97 -31.93
C THR A 683 12.18 16.03 -31.82
N GLN A 684 12.03 15.35 -30.68
CA GLN A 684 11.06 14.27 -30.50
C GLN A 684 9.91 14.69 -29.59
N ASN A 685 8.70 14.29 -29.95
CA ASN A 685 7.53 14.48 -29.09
C ASN A 685 7.53 13.42 -27.99
N THR A 686 7.35 13.85 -26.75
CA THR A 686 7.45 13.01 -25.58
C THR A 686 6.17 13.06 -24.76
N LEU A 687 5.61 11.90 -24.43
CA LEU A 687 4.56 11.75 -23.43
C LEU A 687 5.17 11.31 -22.11
N LEU A 688 5.04 12.14 -21.08
CA LEU A 688 5.44 11.85 -19.71
C LEU A 688 4.22 11.43 -18.88
N ILE A 689 4.27 10.25 -18.29
CA ILE A 689 3.27 9.73 -17.37
C ILE A 689 3.81 9.86 -15.96
N VAL A 690 3.11 10.59 -15.10
CA VAL A 690 3.56 10.90 -13.72
C VAL A 690 2.37 10.88 -12.76
N ASP A 691 2.62 10.68 -11.47
CA ASP A 691 1.61 10.84 -10.44
C ASP A 691 1.13 12.30 -10.31
N ARG A 692 -0.05 12.49 -9.74
CA ARG A 692 -0.65 13.82 -9.58
C ARG A 692 -0.18 14.54 -8.30
N SER A 693 1.13 14.60 -8.08
CA SER A 693 1.70 15.39 -6.97
C SER A 693 1.58 16.89 -7.25
N THR A 694 1.37 17.69 -6.19
CA THR A 694 1.32 19.17 -6.25
C THR A 694 2.57 19.84 -6.82
N THR A 695 3.68 19.09 -6.92
CA THR A 695 4.94 19.50 -7.56
C THR A 695 4.92 19.36 -9.08
N HIS A 696 4.03 18.55 -9.63
CA HIS A 696 3.98 18.18 -11.05
C HIS A 696 2.95 18.97 -11.86
N TYR A 697 2.07 19.72 -11.20
CA TYR A 697 1.03 20.51 -11.85
C TYR A 697 0.86 21.91 -11.24
N GLY A 698 0.08 22.73 -11.94
CA GLY A 698 -0.30 24.10 -11.57
C GLY A 698 0.34 25.12 -12.49
N ASP A 699 -0.05 26.39 -12.31
CA ASP A 699 0.21 27.50 -13.25
C ASP A 699 1.66 27.57 -13.76
N LEU A 700 2.63 27.34 -12.87
CA LEU A 700 4.05 27.40 -13.22
C LEU A 700 4.45 26.31 -14.24
N ILE A 701 3.87 25.11 -14.13
CA ILE A 701 4.11 24.00 -15.06
C ILE A 701 3.31 24.22 -16.35
N ASP A 702 2.06 24.67 -16.22
CA ASP A 702 1.17 24.94 -17.35
C ASP A 702 1.76 26.05 -18.26
N ASP A 703 2.29 27.12 -17.66
CA ASP A 703 3.00 28.19 -18.36
C ASP A 703 4.26 27.69 -19.08
N TRP A 704 4.99 26.75 -18.47
CA TRP A 704 6.17 26.16 -19.08
C TRP A 704 5.79 25.27 -20.27
N LEU A 705 4.77 24.42 -20.12
CA LEU A 705 4.25 23.57 -21.19
C LEU A 705 3.73 24.39 -22.37
N ALA A 706 2.98 25.46 -22.11
CA ALA A 706 2.52 26.38 -23.15
C ALA A 706 3.69 27.00 -23.93
N LYS A 707 4.75 27.42 -23.23
CA LYS A 707 5.98 27.93 -23.87
C LYS A 707 6.72 26.85 -24.66
N ASN A 708 6.79 25.61 -24.17
CA ASN A 708 7.36 24.50 -24.90
C ASN A 708 6.57 24.20 -26.19
N HIS A 709 5.23 24.17 -26.11
CA HIS A 709 4.36 23.84 -27.25
C HIS A 709 4.34 24.91 -28.34
N ALA A 710 4.65 26.15 -27.98
CA ALA A 710 4.78 27.29 -28.90
C ALA A 710 6.13 27.33 -29.62
N LYS A 711 7.16 26.64 -29.13
CA LYS A 711 8.48 26.57 -29.78
C LYS A 711 8.47 25.54 -30.92
N ASN A 712 9.36 25.76 -31.89
CA ASN A 712 9.69 24.77 -32.90
C ASN A 712 10.63 23.72 -32.29
N GLY A 713 10.35 22.44 -32.51
CA GLY A 713 11.11 21.30 -31.97
C GLY A 713 10.22 20.26 -31.29
N GLY A 714 10.86 19.39 -30.51
CA GLY A 714 10.19 18.38 -29.70
C GLY A 714 9.29 19.00 -28.63
N LYS A 715 8.16 18.35 -28.37
CA LYS A 715 7.17 18.80 -27.38
C LYS A 715 7.05 17.79 -26.24
N ILE A 716 6.84 18.28 -25.03
CA ILE A 716 6.53 17.42 -23.87
C ILE A 716 5.04 17.54 -23.54
N PHE A 717 4.38 16.41 -23.46
CA PHE A 717 3.00 16.27 -22.99
C PHE A 717 3.01 15.50 -21.68
N ILE A 718 2.10 15.83 -20.76
CA ILE A 718 1.99 15.17 -19.47
C ILE A 718 0.61 14.53 -19.34
N GLU A 719 0.58 13.27 -18.93
CA GLU A 719 -0.63 12.57 -18.51
C GLU A 719 -0.47 12.13 -17.05
N TYR A 720 -1.53 12.34 -16.27
CA TYR A 720 -1.48 12.09 -14.83
C TYR A 720 -2.09 10.74 -14.48
N ILE A 721 -1.43 10.04 -13.57
CA ILE A 721 -2.01 8.89 -12.87
C ILE A 721 -3.01 9.41 -11.83
N PRO A 722 -4.26 8.90 -11.82
CA PRO A 722 -5.25 9.29 -10.83
C PRO A 722 -4.82 8.99 -9.40
N ASP A 723 -5.32 9.77 -8.45
CA ASP A 723 -5.05 9.60 -7.03
C ASP A 723 -5.42 8.18 -6.57
N GLY A 724 -4.60 7.59 -5.69
CA GLY A 724 -4.78 6.21 -5.23
C GLY A 724 -4.42 5.11 -6.24
N MET A 725 -4.04 5.46 -7.47
CA MET A 725 -3.75 4.48 -8.53
C MET A 725 -2.25 4.20 -8.74
N THR A 726 -1.34 4.92 -8.08
CA THR A 726 0.11 4.75 -8.24
C THR A 726 0.55 3.29 -8.03
N SER A 727 0.08 2.64 -6.96
CA SER A 727 0.38 1.22 -6.69
C SER A 727 -0.17 0.20 -7.71
N ILE A 728 -1.01 0.65 -8.65
CA ILE A 728 -1.71 -0.19 -9.64
C ILE A 728 -1.21 0.08 -11.07
N ILE A 729 -0.95 1.33 -11.44
CA ILE A 729 -0.57 1.69 -12.83
C ILE A 729 0.73 2.49 -12.99
N GLN A 730 1.40 2.93 -11.91
CA GLN A 730 2.71 3.59 -12.00
C GLN A 730 3.82 2.55 -12.21
N VAL A 731 4.38 2.49 -13.41
CA VAL A 731 5.35 1.46 -13.80
C VAL A 731 6.59 1.50 -12.91
N CYS A 732 7.09 2.69 -12.60
CA CYS A 732 8.25 2.85 -11.72
C CYS A 732 8.01 2.21 -10.34
N ASP A 733 6.84 2.42 -9.75
CA ASP A 733 6.51 1.89 -8.42
C ASP A 733 6.27 0.36 -8.42
N ILE A 734 5.60 -0.13 -9.46
CA ILE A 734 5.23 -1.56 -9.57
C ILE A 734 6.45 -2.42 -9.89
N ALA A 735 7.32 -1.95 -10.78
CA ALA A 735 8.33 -2.79 -11.43
C ALA A 735 9.77 -2.34 -11.19
N ILE A 736 10.06 -1.04 -11.05
CA ILE A 736 11.44 -0.52 -11.14
C ILE A 736 12.04 -0.18 -9.77
N ASN A 737 11.32 0.56 -8.93
CA ASN A 737 11.83 1.10 -7.67
C ASN A 737 12.38 0.00 -6.75
N LYS A 738 11.68 -1.14 -6.66
CA LYS A 738 12.10 -2.28 -5.83
C LYS A 738 13.42 -2.93 -6.30
N PRO A 739 13.55 -3.40 -7.55
CA PRO A 739 14.82 -3.97 -8.01
C PRO A 739 15.96 -2.93 -8.01
N LEU A 740 15.67 -1.68 -8.33
CA LEU A 740 16.66 -0.59 -8.28
C LEU A 740 17.21 -0.39 -6.87
N LYS A 741 16.35 -0.22 -5.86
CA LYS A 741 16.76 -0.11 -4.45
C LYS A 741 17.52 -1.34 -3.97
N SER A 742 17.14 -2.53 -4.43
CA SER A 742 17.86 -3.76 -4.09
C SER A 742 19.30 -3.74 -4.60
N LYS A 743 19.54 -3.23 -5.82
CA LYS A 743 20.87 -3.13 -6.43
C LYS A 743 21.72 -2.06 -5.77
N ILE A 744 21.15 -0.89 -5.48
CA ILE A 744 21.83 0.19 -4.74
C ILE A 744 22.24 -0.32 -3.35
N LYS A 745 21.35 -1.07 -2.68
CA LYS A 745 21.65 -1.69 -1.38
C LYS A 745 22.79 -2.70 -1.46
N GLU A 746 22.84 -3.51 -2.51
CA GLU A 746 23.97 -4.44 -2.74
C GLU A 746 25.29 -3.67 -2.93
N ALA A 747 25.29 -2.62 -3.74
CA ALA A 747 26.47 -1.78 -3.97
C ALA A 747 26.93 -1.08 -2.68
N TYR A 748 26.00 -0.59 -1.85
CA TYR A 748 26.30 -0.05 -0.53
C TYR A 748 26.98 -1.07 0.38
N TYR A 749 26.53 -2.33 0.40
CA TYR A 749 27.19 -3.35 1.23
C TYR A 749 28.59 -3.72 0.73
N ARG A 750 28.84 -3.67 -0.57
CA ARG A 750 30.19 -3.81 -1.13
C ARG A 750 31.08 -2.65 -0.69
N PHE A 751 30.64 -1.41 -0.90
CA PHE A 751 31.34 -0.22 -0.40
C PHE A 751 31.64 -0.32 1.10
N ARG A 752 30.65 -0.72 1.91
CA ARG A 752 30.85 -0.88 3.34
C ARG A 752 31.87 -1.97 3.66
N ALA A 753 31.84 -3.10 2.96
CA ALA A 753 32.81 -4.18 3.15
C ALA A 753 34.22 -3.71 2.80
N ASP A 754 34.39 -2.97 1.69
CA ASP A 754 35.69 -2.44 1.28
C ASP A 754 36.20 -1.36 2.24
N ALA A 755 35.30 -0.50 2.74
CA ALA A 755 35.66 0.60 3.63
C ALA A 755 36.03 0.16 5.07
N ILE A 756 35.55 -0.99 5.54
CA ILE A 756 35.76 -1.43 6.93
C ILE A 756 36.37 -2.83 7.07
N GLY A 757 36.36 -3.64 6.02
CA GLY A 757 36.60 -5.09 6.09
C GLY A 757 37.99 -5.46 6.59
N ASP A 758 38.99 -4.66 6.19
CA ASP A 758 40.40 -4.90 6.54
C ASP A 758 40.87 -4.08 7.75
N LEU A 759 39.98 -3.27 8.36
CA LEU A 759 40.32 -2.40 9.48
C LEU A 759 40.14 -3.13 10.82
N SER A 760 41.12 -3.00 11.71
CA SER A 760 41.01 -3.56 13.06
C SER A 760 39.98 -2.82 13.91
N ALA A 761 39.48 -3.45 14.97
CA ALA A 761 38.56 -2.80 15.91
C ALA A 761 39.15 -1.54 16.56
N GLU A 762 40.47 -1.49 16.74
CA GLU A 762 41.21 -0.33 17.26
C GLU A 762 41.20 0.82 16.25
N MET A 763 41.43 0.53 14.97
CA MET A 763 41.39 1.52 13.89
C MET A 763 39.97 2.09 13.68
N LEU A 764 38.95 1.28 13.93
CA LEU A 764 37.55 1.67 13.79
C LEU A 764 36.99 2.41 15.00
N SER A 765 37.67 2.36 16.15
CA SER A 765 37.21 2.98 17.39
C SER A 765 37.17 4.51 17.24
N GLY A 766 35.99 5.11 17.46
CA GLY A 766 35.78 6.54 17.29
C GLY A 766 35.62 7.01 15.83
N SER A 767 35.72 6.09 14.87
CA SER A 767 35.42 6.38 13.46
C SER A 767 33.92 6.41 13.21
N VAL A 768 33.52 7.23 12.25
CA VAL A 768 32.13 7.32 11.78
C VAL A 768 32.09 6.92 10.32
N LEU A 769 31.27 5.93 9.96
CA LEU A 769 31.10 5.56 8.56
C LEU A 769 30.35 6.70 7.86
N SER A 770 30.99 7.25 6.83
CA SER A 770 30.40 8.25 5.94
C SER A 770 30.37 7.72 4.50
N VAL A 771 29.25 7.88 3.82
CA VAL A 771 29.13 7.60 2.38
C VAL A 771 29.20 8.95 1.64
N PRO A 772 30.29 9.24 0.91
CA PRO A 772 30.38 10.42 0.06
C PRO A 772 29.25 10.47 -0.97
N ARG A 773 28.92 11.67 -1.43
CA ARG A 773 27.84 11.86 -2.41
C ARG A 773 28.20 11.21 -3.74
N GLU A 774 29.43 11.39 -4.15
CA GLU A 774 30.05 10.83 -5.34
C GLU A 774 29.90 9.31 -5.34
N SER A 775 30.23 8.66 -4.22
CA SER A 775 30.06 7.21 -4.06
C SER A 775 28.60 6.77 -4.14
N LEU A 776 27.66 7.53 -3.54
CA LEU A 776 26.23 7.20 -3.65
C LEU A 776 25.73 7.36 -5.10
N THR A 777 26.12 8.43 -5.78
CA THR A 777 25.81 8.67 -7.19
C THR A 777 26.34 7.53 -8.07
N GLU A 778 27.58 7.11 -7.87
CA GLU A 778 28.18 5.98 -8.60
C GLU A 778 27.43 4.65 -8.35
N MET A 779 27.01 4.39 -7.11
CA MET A 779 26.18 3.22 -6.79
C MET A 779 24.83 3.25 -7.51
N ILE A 780 24.20 4.42 -7.62
CA ILE A 780 22.94 4.62 -8.36
C ILE A 780 23.16 4.37 -9.85
N GLU A 781 24.17 5.00 -10.45
CA GLU A 781 24.49 4.85 -11.87
C GLU A 781 24.80 3.40 -12.23
N THR A 782 25.62 2.72 -11.43
CA THR A 782 25.94 1.30 -11.61
C THR A 782 24.69 0.44 -11.60
N ALA A 783 23.72 0.76 -10.71
CA ALA A 783 22.46 0.04 -10.66
C ALA A 783 21.60 0.26 -11.91
N TYR A 784 21.60 1.47 -12.51
CA TYR A 784 20.92 1.77 -13.77
C TYR A 784 21.56 1.02 -14.94
N ASP A 785 22.89 1.08 -15.07
CA ASP A 785 23.64 0.40 -16.12
C ASP A 785 23.39 -1.11 -16.11
N ASP A 786 23.37 -1.69 -14.91
CA ASP A 786 23.06 -3.09 -14.68
C ASP A 786 21.64 -3.47 -15.14
N ILE A 787 20.65 -2.63 -14.83
CA ILE A 787 19.25 -2.86 -15.22
C ILE A 787 19.15 -2.79 -16.74
N ASN A 788 19.63 -1.70 -17.34
CA ASN A 788 19.59 -1.49 -18.80
C ASN A 788 20.33 -2.60 -19.56
N THR A 789 21.49 -3.03 -19.07
CA THR A 789 22.27 -4.11 -19.69
C THR A 789 21.56 -5.46 -19.60
N LYS A 790 20.92 -5.79 -18.47
CA LYS A 790 20.14 -7.03 -18.34
C LYS A 790 18.91 -7.03 -19.24
N HIS A 791 18.25 -5.89 -19.42
CA HIS A 791 17.13 -5.77 -20.35
C HIS A 791 17.58 -5.93 -21.81
N ARG A 792 18.69 -5.31 -22.21
CA ARG A 792 19.30 -5.52 -23.53
C ARG A 792 19.64 -6.99 -23.82
N LYS A 793 20.09 -7.75 -22.81
CA LYS A 793 20.42 -9.19 -22.95
C LYS A 793 19.21 -10.14 -22.91
N LYS A 794 18.07 -9.72 -22.36
CA LYS A 794 16.82 -10.52 -22.30
C LYS A 794 15.95 -10.38 -23.54
N VAL A 795 16.30 -9.45 -24.43
CA VAL A 795 15.88 -9.50 -25.83
C VAL A 795 16.54 -10.76 -26.41
N TYR A 796 15.80 -11.86 -26.44
CA TYR A 796 16.27 -13.12 -27.01
C TYR A 796 16.82 -12.85 -28.43
N PRO A 797 18.01 -13.36 -28.78
CA PRO A 797 18.32 -13.56 -30.18
C PRO A 797 17.24 -14.48 -30.75
N LEU A 798 16.67 -14.08 -31.89
CA LEU A 798 15.76 -14.91 -32.69
C LEU A 798 16.37 -16.27 -32.98
#